data_AF-A0A7Y3B1A7-F1
#
_entry.id   AF-A0A7Y3B1A7-F1
#
_cell.length_a   1.000
_cell.length_b   1.000
_cell.length_c   1.000
_cell.angle_alpha   90.00
_cell.angle_beta   90.00
_cell.angle_gamma   90.00
#
_symmetry.space_group_name_H-M   'P 1'
#
loop_
_entity.id
_entity.type
_entity.pdbx_description
1 polymer ?
#
loop_
_entity_poly.entity_id
_entity_poly.type
_entity_poly.pdbx_seq_one_letter_code
_entity_poly.pdbx_strand_id
1 'polypeptide(L)'
;MQDTTFIRGWDRLPPGPVEPGDRLDHVRACSDFAASWLDRRPGWIEGIDQAGPPDPAGLQSVINEHGLKAGLRRFRNQVMLGIVWRDLCGLAPLGDTFRDLDALARLCLSRTLEAHGRRLEEKHGTPRGPQGEPQRAFVIALGKFGGGELNLSSDIDIIFCYPHGGECDGRKALTNDQFFNRQARAVIASLSELTEDGFCFRVDTRLRPFGNAGPLTSSLAALEQYYQREGRDWERYALIKARPVAGDLEAGRQFIENVRPFVYRRYIDYSAVEALQEMHANVQQDARRKDRLDDIKRGPGGIREIEFLAQCFQILRGGREPSLQTPSLHAALSEIGRLGLMDAAALDEIRSDYAYLRFLENRIQALRDQQTHRVPQGEDRERIAQAMGANDVPALDECLRIIRDRVGSHFQSIFPAQPARTPSGEWSEHWRALRHDRQNGESERPGAADQAGCRALDIFVQRLERVALSQRADQRLDRFMPGLLEQLDRAALEERSIDRVFDLVLAICRRSAYLVLLVQHPKALDRLVELFARSDWIADKVIRFPALLDELIDPALGVHIPNAGDFNVSVDRILDTAQDTEAVLEALNYLKLATELRIAVGQLQSGLPAESAQQVLSDLADALLRGVLAVAGREIQRRHGTFDDGEGHGTLAIIAYGTLGAGELAYGSDLDIVFLFETRTEQSNGERPLSPEQYHARMAQRILSFLTVMTPSGRLYEVDTRLRPNGRAGSLVSSMRAFSEYQQNEAWTWELQALTRARFVVGPPSLESAFQAIRQKTLCRKCDEATLADELREMRGKIAAEHASRSAEDARSVKHQPGGLVDIEFIAQLGILAGAASHPQLTAPTGTVGQVDALAATGWLDSGEAQTLRESLMRAQSVKLMAALVGESPDTPLDNAKAAGFFEARIGTVH
;
A
#
# COMPACT_ATOMS: atom_id res chain seq x y z
N MET A 1 -33.50 2.33 -7.27
CA MET A 1 -33.02 1.35 -8.27
C MET A 1 -31.72 1.88 -8.90
N GLN A 2 -30.62 1.89 -8.14
CA GLN A 2 -29.32 2.33 -8.65
C GLN A 2 -28.30 1.20 -8.45
N ASP A 3 -27.61 0.93 -9.56
CA ASP A 3 -26.45 0.06 -9.81
C ASP A 3 -26.51 -1.41 -9.37
N THR A 4 -27.32 -2.21 -10.07
CA THR A 4 -27.22 -3.69 -10.08
C THR A 4 -26.53 -4.20 -11.34
N THR A 5 -25.88 -3.33 -12.11
CA THR A 5 -25.14 -3.68 -13.35
C THR A 5 -24.08 -4.75 -13.08
N PHE A 6 -23.46 -4.75 -11.90
CA PHE A 6 -22.46 -5.74 -11.48
C PHE A 6 -23.00 -7.15 -11.16
N ILE A 7 -24.31 -7.29 -10.95
CA ILE A 7 -24.99 -8.59 -10.69
C ILE A 7 -25.22 -9.34 -12.02
N ARG A 8 -25.06 -8.64 -13.16
CA ARG A 8 -25.16 -9.23 -14.50
C ARG A 8 -23.86 -9.96 -14.86
N GLY A 9 -23.98 -11.02 -15.66
CA GLY A 9 -22.85 -11.78 -16.20
C GLY A 9 -22.96 -13.31 -16.06
N TRP A 10 -23.90 -13.81 -15.26
CA TRP A 10 -24.21 -15.24 -15.19
C TRP A 10 -25.36 -15.61 -16.12
N ASP A 11 -25.14 -15.51 -17.44
CA ASP A 11 -26.17 -15.68 -18.48
C ASP A 11 -26.50 -17.14 -18.81
N ARG A 12 -25.95 -18.09 -18.05
CA ARG A 12 -26.17 -19.52 -18.25
C ARG A 12 -27.56 -19.91 -17.77
N LEU A 13 -28.33 -20.58 -18.64
CA LEU A 13 -29.61 -21.19 -18.28
C LEU A 13 -29.39 -22.48 -17.47
N PRO A 14 -30.36 -22.85 -16.60
CA PRO A 14 -30.39 -24.14 -15.95
C PRO A 14 -30.40 -25.30 -16.98
N PRO A 15 -29.93 -26.50 -16.59
CA PRO A 15 -30.00 -27.68 -17.47
C PRO A 15 -31.46 -28.06 -17.79
N GLY A 16 -31.77 -28.29 -19.07
CA GLY A 16 -33.02 -28.90 -19.54
C GLY A 16 -34.28 -28.02 -19.36
N PRO A 17 -34.70 -27.23 -20.36
CA PRO A 17 -35.96 -26.50 -20.27
C PRO A 17 -37.13 -27.49 -20.18
N VAL A 18 -38.08 -27.21 -19.30
CA VAL A 18 -39.28 -28.04 -19.12
C VAL A 18 -40.41 -27.51 -19.98
N GLU A 19 -41.00 -28.38 -20.79
CA GLU A 19 -42.13 -28.05 -21.66
C GLU A 19 -43.30 -27.50 -20.83
N PRO A 20 -44.02 -26.45 -21.31
CA PRO A 20 -45.08 -25.79 -20.54
C PRO A 20 -46.12 -26.72 -19.91
N GLY A 21 -46.46 -27.82 -20.59
CA GLY A 21 -47.44 -28.80 -20.10
C GLY A 21 -46.97 -29.63 -18.90
N ASP A 22 -45.65 -29.80 -18.72
CA ASP A 22 -45.07 -30.71 -17.72
C ASP A 22 -44.50 -29.97 -16.50
N ARG A 23 -44.48 -28.63 -16.53
CA ARG A 23 -43.84 -27.79 -15.50
C ARG A 23 -44.40 -28.00 -14.11
N LEU A 24 -45.71 -28.10 -13.96
CA LEU A 24 -46.35 -28.26 -12.66
C LEU A 24 -45.94 -29.58 -12.00
N ASP A 25 -46.00 -30.67 -12.76
CA ASP A 25 -45.64 -32.00 -12.28
C ASP A 25 -44.14 -32.07 -11.98
N HIS A 26 -43.31 -31.49 -12.85
CA HIS A 26 -41.87 -31.39 -12.64
C HIS A 26 -41.53 -30.62 -11.35
N VAL A 27 -42.09 -29.43 -11.15
CA VAL A 27 -41.80 -28.61 -9.97
C VAL A 27 -42.28 -29.29 -8.69
N ARG A 28 -43.46 -29.94 -8.71
CA ARG A 28 -43.97 -30.71 -7.58
C ARG A 28 -43.07 -31.91 -7.26
N ALA A 29 -42.59 -32.61 -8.28
CA ALA A 29 -41.66 -33.72 -8.11
C ALA A 29 -40.32 -33.26 -7.53
N CYS A 30 -39.80 -32.09 -7.95
CA CYS A 30 -38.47 -31.61 -7.59
C CYS A 30 -38.42 -30.74 -6.32
N SER A 31 -39.54 -30.26 -5.78
CA SER A 31 -39.55 -29.34 -4.63
C SER A 31 -40.77 -29.53 -3.71
N ASP A 32 -40.55 -30.05 -2.50
CA ASP A 32 -41.57 -30.13 -1.45
C ASP A 32 -42.01 -28.72 -1.00
N PHE A 33 -41.09 -27.76 -1.01
CA PHE A 33 -41.40 -26.35 -0.73
C PHE A 33 -42.43 -25.79 -1.72
N ALA A 34 -42.19 -25.96 -3.03
CA ALA A 34 -43.09 -25.45 -4.05
C ALA A 34 -44.43 -26.19 -4.01
N ALA A 35 -44.41 -27.52 -3.90
CA ALA A 35 -45.61 -28.34 -3.79
C ALA A 35 -46.49 -27.90 -2.61
N SER A 36 -45.90 -27.75 -1.41
CA SER A 36 -46.63 -27.32 -0.21
C SER A 36 -47.29 -25.95 -0.38
N TRP A 37 -46.64 -24.99 -1.03
CA TRP A 37 -47.24 -23.65 -1.24
C TRP A 37 -48.31 -23.65 -2.32
N LEU A 38 -48.14 -24.42 -3.39
CA LEU A 38 -49.17 -24.61 -4.42
C LEU A 38 -50.42 -25.30 -3.86
N ASP A 39 -50.26 -26.22 -2.90
CA ASP A 39 -51.40 -26.83 -2.20
C ASP A 39 -52.12 -25.84 -1.27
N ARG A 40 -51.36 -25.04 -0.52
CA ARG A 40 -51.91 -24.04 0.41
C ARG A 40 -52.52 -22.83 -0.31
N ARG A 41 -51.97 -22.47 -1.48
CA ARG A 41 -52.30 -21.26 -2.25
C ARG A 41 -52.30 -21.57 -3.76
N PRO A 42 -53.30 -22.30 -4.28
CA PRO A 42 -53.34 -22.68 -5.70
C PRO A 42 -53.29 -21.50 -6.67
N GLY A 43 -53.92 -20.37 -6.32
CA GLY A 43 -53.92 -19.16 -7.16
C GLY A 43 -52.56 -18.50 -7.35
N TRP A 44 -51.52 -18.88 -6.59
CA TRP A 44 -50.16 -18.35 -6.79
C TRP A 44 -49.47 -18.88 -8.05
N ILE A 45 -50.07 -19.86 -8.74
CA ILE A 45 -49.56 -20.37 -10.02
C ILE A 45 -49.88 -19.44 -11.20
N GLU A 46 -50.88 -18.56 -11.06
CA GLU A 46 -51.32 -17.70 -12.16
C GLU A 46 -50.20 -16.72 -12.59
N GLY A 47 -49.76 -16.82 -13.84
CA GLY A 47 -48.69 -15.97 -14.39
C GLY A 47 -47.29 -16.25 -13.85
N ILE A 48 -47.08 -17.35 -13.12
CA ILE A 48 -45.80 -17.65 -12.45
C ILE A 48 -44.60 -17.80 -13.41
N ASP A 49 -44.86 -18.24 -14.65
CA ASP A 49 -43.86 -18.31 -15.73
C ASP A 49 -43.25 -16.93 -16.06
N GLN A 50 -44.05 -15.86 -15.91
CA GLN A 50 -43.68 -14.49 -16.22
C GLN A 50 -43.36 -13.68 -14.95
N ALA A 51 -43.14 -14.36 -13.82
CA ALA A 51 -42.83 -13.71 -12.56
C ALA A 51 -41.65 -12.76 -12.71
N GLY A 52 -41.93 -11.46 -12.59
CA GLY A 52 -40.94 -10.40 -12.65
C GLY A 52 -40.16 -10.24 -11.35
N PRO A 53 -39.22 -9.28 -11.29
CA PRO A 53 -38.52 -8.95 -10.06
C PRO A 53 -39.50 -8.54 -8.95
N PRO A 54 -39.15 -8.73 -7.66
CA PRO A 54 -40.03 -8.41 -6.54
C PRO A 54 -40.46 -6.94 -6.55
N ASP A 55 -41.77 -6.73 -6.52
CA ASP A 55 -42.39 -5.40 -6.59
C ASP A 55 -42.54 -4.76 -5.19
N PRO A 56 -41.98 -3.55 -4.96
CA PRO A 56 -42.19 -2.79 -3.73
C PRO A 56 -43.66 -2.47 -3.40
N ALA A 57 -44.51 -2.26 -4.41
CA ALA A 57 -45.92 -1.97 -4.20
C ALA A 57 -46.67 -3.24 -3.75
N GLY A 58 -46.39 -4.37 -4.37
CA GLY A 58 -46.82 -5.69 -3.93
C GLY A 58 -46.50 -5.97 -2.46
N LEU A 59 -45.24 -5.77 -2.02
CA LEU A 59 -44.90 -5.97 -0.60
C LEU A 59 -45.70 -5.04 0.32
N GLN A 60 -45.85 -3.76 -0.04
CA GLN A 60 -46.60 -2.82 0.78
C GLN A 60 -48.09 -3.20 0.90
N SER A 61 -48.69 -3.68 -0.18
CA SER A 61 -50.08 -4.17 -0.17
C SER A 61 -50.25 -5.35 0.79
N VAL A 62 -49.36 -6.35 0.72
CA VAL A 62 -49.41 -7.52 1.59
C VAL A 62 -49.13 -7.15 3.06
N ILE A 63 -48.24 -6.19 3.32
CA ILE A 63 -48.01 -5.64 4.68
C ILE A 63 -49.25 -4.92 5.20
N ASN A 64 -49.94 -4.14 4.37
CA ASN A 64 -51.15 -3.43 4.79
C ASN A 64 -52.28 -4.39 5.15
N GLU A 65 -52.40 -5.51 4.43
CA GLU A 65 -53.43 -6.52 4.65
C GLU A 65 -53.17 -7.37 5.90
N HIS A 66 -51.92 -7.82 6.10
CA HIS A 66 -51.60 -8.83 7.11
C HIS A 66 -50.71 -8.33 8.26
N GLY A 67 -50.32 -7.05 8.23
CA GLY A 67 -49.33 -6.48 9.13
C GLY A 67 -47.89 -6.85 8.74
N LEU A 68 -46.92 -6.14 9.34
CA LEU A 68 -45.50 -6.21 8.94
C LEU A 68 -44.93 -7.64 8.94
N LYS A 69 -45.05 -8.37 10.06
CA LYS A 69 -44.39 -9.69 10.20
C LYS A 69 -45.00 -10.75 9.27
N ALA A 70 -46.31 -10.90 9.25
CA ALA A 70 -46.98 -11.88 8.39
C ALA A 70 -46.86 -11.49 6.92
N GLY A 71 -47.01 -10.19 6.61
CA GLY A 71 -46.92 -9.72 5.23
C GLY A 71 -45.55 -9.94 4.59
N LEU A 72 -44.46 -9.72 5.34
CA LEU A 72 -43.09 -10.03 4.89
C LEU A 72 -42.91 -11.50 4.51
N ARG A 73 -43.43 -12.43 5.32
CA ARG A 73 -43.29 -13.88 5.10
C ARG A 73 -44.09 -14.33 3.88
N ARG A 74 -45.35 -13.91 3.79
CA ARG A 74 -46.24 -14.26 2.68
C ARG A 74 -45.69 -13.73 1.36
N PHE A 75 -45.25 -12.48 1.33
CA PHE A 75 -44.61 -11.89 0.16
C PHE A 75 -43.32 -12.65 -0.21
N ARG A 76 -42.44 -12.92 0.76
CA ARG A 76 -41.21 -13.69 0.53
C ARG A 76 -41.53 -15.06 -0.07
N ASN A 77 -42.49 -15.79 0.48
CA ASN A 77 -42.81 -17.14 -0.01
C ASN A 77 -43.43 -17.12 -1.41
N GLN A 78 -44.28 -16.13 -1.72
CA GLN A 78 -44.85 -15.96 -3.05
C GLN A 78 -43.77 -15.66 -4.09
N VAL A 79 -42.87 -14.71 -3.81
CA VAL A 79 -41.76 -14.39 -4.72
C VAL A 79 -40.78 -15.55 -4.83
N MET A 80 -40.43 -16.20 -3.71
CA MET A 80 -39.54 -17.36 -3.70
C MET A 80 -40.10 -18.52 -4.51
N LEU A 81 -41.42 -18.77 -4.46
CA LEU A 81 -42.08 -19.76 -5.30
C LEU A 81 -41.87 -19.45 -6.79
N GLY A 82 -42.04 -18.19 -7.21
CA GLY A 82 -41.77 -17.77 -8.60
C GLY A 82 -40.29 -17.88 -9.02
N ILE A 83 -39.36 -17.65 -8.09
CA ILE A 83 -37.92 -17.86 -8.33
C ILE A 83 -37.62 -19.36 -8.49
N VAL A 84 -38.07 -20.20 -7.55
CA VAL A 84 -37.88 -21.67 -7.59
C VAL A 84 -38.49 -22.27 -8.85
N TRP A 85 -39.70 -21.82 -9.23
CA TRP A 85 -40.38 -22.25 -10.45
C TRP A 85 -39.56 -21.95 -11.69
N ARG A 86 -39.14 -20.69 -11.89
CA ARG A 86 -38.36 -20.30 -13.07
C ARG A 86 -36.99 -20.96 -13.10
N ASP A 87 -36.35 -21.13 -11.94
CA ASP A 87 -35.08 -21.83 -11.82
C ASP A 87 -35.27 -23.30 -12.25
N LEU A 88 -36.25 -24.04 -11.69
CA LEU A 88 -36.47 -25.47 -11.99
C LEU A 88 -36.91 -25.72 -13.44
N CYS A 89 -37.71 -24.82 -14.02
CA CYS A 89 -38.23 -24.96 -15.36
C CYS A 89 -37.27 -24.46 -16.46
N GLY A 90 -36.08 -23.95 -16.10
CA GLY A 90 -35.11 -23.42 -17.07
C GLY A 90 -35.50 -22.08 -17.69
N LEU A 91 -36.31 -21.27 -16.99
CA LEU A 91 -36.90 -20.03 -17.51
C LEU A 91 -36.12 -18.75 -17.15
N ALA A 92 -35.16 -18.85 -16.22
CA ALA A 92 -34.33 -17.72 -15.81
C ALA A 92 -32.86 -18.13 -15.73
N PRO A 93 -31.92 -17.35 -16.29
CA PRO A 93 -30.50 -17.61 -16.09
C PRO A 93 -30.09 -17.41 -14.63
N LEU A 94 -28.94 -17.96 -14.23
CA LEU A 94 -28.48 -17.88 -12.83
C LEU A 94 -28.38 -16.44 -12.31
N GLY A 95 -27.92 -15.50 -13.14
CA GLY A 95 -27.81 -14.09 -12.78
C GLY A 95 -29.16 -13.44 -12.47
N ASP A 96 -30.23 -13.90 -13.11
CA ASP A 96 -31.59 -13.45 -12.84
C ASP A 96 -32.09 -13.96 -11.48
N THR A 97 -31.83 -15.24 -11.17
CA THR A 97 -32.11 -15.82 -9.86
C THR A 97 -31.39 -15.05 -8.75
N PHE A 98 -30.09 -14.75 -8.91
CA PHE A 98 -29.32 -13.96 -7.95
C PHE A 98 -29.87 -12.55 -7.76
N ARG A 99 -30.17 -11.86 -8.86
CA ARG A 99 -30.75 -10.51 -8.84
C ARG A 99 -32.07 -10.49 -8.10
N ASP A 100 -32.96 -11.44 -8.38
CA ASP A 100 -34.30 -11.45 -7.82
C ASP A 100 -34.28 -11.81 -6.32
N LEU A 101 -33.37 -12.69 -5.90
CA LEU A 101 -33.10 -12.98 -4.48
C LEU A 101 -32.50 -11.78 -3.74
N ASP A 102 -31.51 -11.09 -4.32
CA ASP A 102 -30.93 -9.86 -3.76
C ASP A 102 -31.99 -8.78 -3.59
N ALA A 103 -32.80 -8.56 -4.63
CA ALA A 103 -33.86 -7.57 -4.61
C ALA A 103 -34.91 -7.89 -3.54
N LEU A 104 -35.29 -9.16 -3.38
CA LEU A 104 -36.24 -9.61 -2.37
C LEU A 104 -35.69 -9.34 -0.95
N ALA A 105 -34.45 -9.75 -0.68
CA ALA A 105 -33.80 -9.54 0.60
C ALA A 105 -33.68 -8.06 0.95
N ARG A 106 -33.22 -7.22 0.01
CA ARG A 106 -33.10 -5.76 0.20
C ARG A 106 -34.44 -5.10 0.45
N LEU A 107 -35.47 -5.49 -0.29
CA LEU A 107 -36.80 -4.91 -0.17
C LEU A 107 -37.39 -5.24 1.21
N CYS A 108 -37.37 -6.50 1.64
CA CYS A 108 -37.84 -6.92 2.96
C CYS A 108 -37.04 -6.24 4.09
N LEU A 109 -35.71 -6.19 3.97
CA LEU A 109 -34.83 -5.54 4.96
C LEU A 109 -35.12 -4.04 5.07
N SER A 110 -35.21 -3.33 3.94
CA SER A 110 -35.43 -1.88 3.91
C SER A 110 -36.79 -1.51 4.52
N ARG A 111 -37.86 -2.23 4.16
CA ARG A 111 -39.18 -2.01 4.75
C ARG A 111 -39.22 -2.27 6.24
N THR A 112 -38.53 -3.30 6.71
CA THR A 112 -38.46 -3.62 8.13
C THR A 112 -37.67 -2.57 8.91
N LEU A 113 -36.56 -2.08 8.36
CA LEU A 113 -35.74 -1.02 8.94
C LEU A 113 -36.53 0.29 9.05
N GLU A 114 -37.22 0.70 7.99
CA GLU A 114 -38.08 1.89 7.95
C GLU A 114 -39.22 1.82 8.98
N ALA A 115 -39.93 0.69 9.04
CA ALA A 115 -41.09 0.52 9.92
C ALA A 115 -40.70 0.61 11.41
N HIS A 116 -39.62 -0.07 11.81
CA HIS A 116 -39.15 -0.01 13.19
C HIS A 116 -38.48 1.33 13.54
N GLY A 117 -37.85 1.99 12.56
CA GLY A 117 -37.32 3.34 12.72
C GLY A 117 -38.43 4.34 13.07
N ARG A 118 -39.48 4.41 12.24
CA ARG A 118 -40.63 5.29 12.47
C ARG A 118 -41.29 5.06 13.83
N ARG A 119 -41.50 3.79 14.20
CA ARG A 119 -42.12 3.43 15.50
C ARG A 119 -41.28 3.88 16.70
N LEU A 120 -39.95 3.84 16.58
CA LEU A 120 -39.06 4.35 17.63
C LEU A 120 -39.03 5.88 17.65
N GLU A 121 -39.01 6.53 16.48
CA GLU A 121 -39.07 7.99 16.34
C GLU A 121 -40.34 8.58 16.96
N GLU A 122 -41.51 7.96 16.75
CA GLU A 122 -42.79 8.37 17.37
C GLU A 122 -42.72 8.43 18.90
N LYS A 123 -41.91 7.57 19.52
CA LYS A 123 -41.80 7.44 20.97
C LYS A 123 -40.64 8.23 21.58
N HIS A 124 -39.53 8.32 20.86
CA HIS A 124 -38.24 8.77 21.38
C HIS A 124 -37.72 10.05 20.70
N GLY A 125 -38.36 10.50 19.61
CA GLY A 125 -37.86 11.58 18.75
C GLY A 125 -36.86 11.09 17.71
N THR A 126 -36.39 12.01 16.87
CA THR A 126 -35.41 11.74 15.80
C THR A 126 -34.01 11.68 16.41
N PRO A 127 -33.22 10.61 16.15
CA PRO A 127 -31.79 10.57 16.50
C PRO A 127 -31.05 11.76 15.88
N ARG A 128 -30.30 12.53 16.67
CA ARG A 128 -29.51 13.68 16.19
C ARG A 128 -28.01 13.43 16.33
N GLY A 129 -27.24 13.97 15.41
CA GLY A 129 -25.78 14.00 15.51
C GLY A 129 -25.26 15.29 16.17
N PRO A 130 -23.94 15.50 16.18
CA PRO A 130 -23.30 16.60 16.90
C PRO A 130 -23.74 18.01 16.45
N GLN A 131 -24.19 18.16 15.21
CA GLN A 131 -24.62 19.45 14.63
C GLN A 131 -26.16 19.57 14.56
N GLY A 132 -26.90 18.65 15.19
CA GLY A 132 -28.37 18.62 15.17
C GLY A 132 -28.97 18.02 13.90
N GLU A 133 -28.14 17.47 13.02
CA GLU A 133 -28.55 16.78 11.80
C GLU A 133 -29.19 15.41 12.14
N PRO A 134 -30.25 14.99 11.42
CA PRO A 134 -30.91 13.72 11.67
C PRO A 134 -30.02 12.54 11.30
N GLN A 135 -29.92 11.55 12.18
CA GLN A 135 -29.15 10.33 11.96
C GLN A 135 -30.06 9.18 11.54
N ARG A 136 -29.64 8.42 10.54
CA ARG A 136 -30.34 7.23 10.05
C ARG A 136 -29.42 6.02 10.12
N ALA A 137 -29.98 4.86 10.43
CA ALA A 137 -29.24 3.60 10.32
C ALA A 137 -28.94 3.30 8.84
N PHE A 138 -27.83 2.62 8.61
CA PHE A 138 -27.53 1.98 7.35
C PHE A 138 -27.03 0.55 7.59
N VAL A 139 -27.20 -0.30 6.58
CA VAL A 139 -26.88 -1.73 6.69
C VAL A 139 -25.89 -2.10 5.59
N ILE A 140 -24.78 -2.70 6.00
CA ILE A 140 -23.77 -3.26 5.11
C ILE A 140 -23.99 -4.76 5.01
N ALA A 141 -24.22 -5.25 3.80
CA ALA A 141 -24.22 -6.68 3.51
C ALA A 141 -22.80 -7.19 3.28
N LEU A 142 -22.56 -8.44 3.69
CA LEU A 142 -21.31 -9.17 3.50
C LEU A 142 -21.60 -10.48 2.75
N GLY A 143 -20.54 -11.25 2.45
CA GLY A 143 -20.66 -12.57 1.86
C GLY A 143 -21.47 -12.59 0.57
N LYS A 144 -22.38 -13.55 0.44
CA LYS A 144 -23.23 -13.72 -0.76
C LYS A 144 -24.19 -12.54 -0.96
N PHE A 145 -24.73 -11.98 0.13
CA PHE A 145 -25.63 -10.86 0.03
C PHE A 145 -24.90 -9.60 -0.44
N GLY A 146 -23.71 -9.36 0.09
CA GLY A 146 -22.85 -8.27 -0.31
C GLY A 146 -22.41 -8.36 -1.77
N GLY A 147 -22.05 -9.56 -2.23
CA GLY A 147 -21.70 -9.85 -3.63
C GLY A 147 -22.87 -9.85 -4.62
N GLY A 148 -24.12 -9.82 -4.14
CA GLY A 148 -25.30 -9.94 -5.00
C GLY A 148 -25.48 -11.35 -5.58
N GLU A 149 -25.07 -12.38 -4.84
CA GLU A 149 -25.01 -13.79 -5.27
C GLU A 149 -25.73 -14.69 -4.25
N LEU A 150 -26.88 -14.22 -3.74
CA LEU A 150 -27.70 -15.00 -2.81
C LEU A 150 -28.23 -16.27 -3.48
N ASN A 151 -28.31 -17.35 -2.70
CA ASN A 151 -29.03 -18.58 -3.08
C ASN A 151 -30.35 -18.69 -2.31
N LEU A 152 -31.22 -19.61 -2.74
CA LEU A 152 -32.62 -19.72 -2.30
C LEU A 152 -32.81 -19.71 -0.76
N SER A 153 -32.00 -20.45 0.00
CA SER A 153 -32.08 -20.54 1.46
C SER A 153 -30.78 -20.07 2.14
N SER A 154 -30.27 -18.90 1.73
CA SER A 154 -29.10 -18.26 2.33
C SER A 154 -29.46 -17.37 3.52
N ASP A 155 -28.54 -17.29 4.49
CA ASP A 155 -28.56 -16.23 5.50
C ASP A 155 -28.22 -14.89 4.85
N ILE A 156 -28.74 -13.80 5.40
CA ILE A 156 -28.27 -12.44 5.08
C ILE A 156 -27.22 -12.02 6.10
N ASP A 157 -25.96 -12.07 5.69
CA ASP A 157 -24.82 -11.60 6.47
C ASP A 157 -24.80 -10.06 6.45
N ILE A 158 -25.05 -9.40 7.59
CA ILE A 158 -25.16 -7.95 7.67
C ILE A 158 -24.50 -7.33 8.92
N ILE A 159 -24.07 -6.07 8.78
CA ILE A 159 -23.65 -5.20 9.88
C ILE A 159 -24.61 -4.01 9.93
N PHE A 160 -25.14 -3.71 11.13
CA PHE A 160 -25.94 -2.52 11.37
C PHE A 160 -25.04 -1.36 11.81
N CYS A 161 -25.18 -0.22 11.14
CA CYS A 161 -24.32 0.94 11.33
C CYS A 161 -25.14 2.23 11.45
N TYR A 162 -24.52 3.28 11.97
CA TYR A 162 -25.04 4.64 11.94
C TYR A 162 -23.89 5.67 11.84
N PRO A 163 -24.10 6.88 11.30
CA PRO A 163 -22.98 7.79 11.02
C PRO A 163 -22.31 8.33 12.30
N HIS A 164 -23.09 8.97 13.19
CA HIS A 164 -22.55 9.65 14.37
C HIS A 164 -23.28 9.31 15.67
N GLY A 165 -22.52 9.37 16.78
CA GLY A 165 -23.09 9.38 18.13
C GLY A 165 -23.95 10.62 18.39
N GLY A 166 -24.77 10.56 19.43
CA GLY A 166 -25.70 11.63 19.80
C GLY A 166 -26.91 11.08 20.55
N GLU A 167 -27.99 11.86 20.59
CA GLU A 167 -29.22 11.53 21.31
C GLU A 167 -30.47 11.90 20.49
N CYS A 168 -31.60 11.26 20.81
CA CYS A 168 -32.89 11.59 20.20
C CYS A 168 -33.47 12.89 20.75
N ASP A 169 -34.16 13.68 19.91
CA ASP A 169 -34.75 14.98 20.27
C ASP A 169 -36.15 14.93 20.93
N GLY A 170 -36.59 13.74 21.38
CA GLY A 170 -37.93 13.54 21.96
C GLY A 170 -37.96 13.49 23.49
N ARG A 171 -39.18 13.50 24.05
CA ARG A 171 -39.42 13.56 25.52
C ARG A 171 -38.84 12.39 26.32
N LYS A 172 -38.63 11.23 25.69
CA LYS A 172 -38.00 10.03 26.28
C LYS A 172 -36.74 9.70 25.50
N ALA A 173 -35.82 10.66 25.39
CA ALA A 173 -34.61 10.54 24.59
C ALA A 173 -33.82 9.26 24.90
N LEU A 174 -33.28 8.66 23.85
CA LEU A 174 -32.30 7.58 23.92
C LEU A 174 -31.01 8.11 23.32
N THR A 175 -29.89 7.52 23.73
CA THR A 175 -28.65 7.68 22.95
C THR A 175 -28.82 7.00 21.59
N ASN A 176 -28.12 7.48 20.56
CA ASN A 176 -28.16 6.90 19.21
C ASN A 176 -27.81 5.40 19.26
N ASP A 177 -26.82 4.99 20.06
CA ASP A 177 -26.49 3.58 20.26
C ASP A 177 -27.70 2.78 20.77
N GLN A 178 -28.38 3.25 21.82
CA GLN A 178 -29.58 2.58 22.36
C GLN A 178 -30.73 2.54 21.34
N PHE A 179 -30.94 3.63 20.60
CA PHE A 179 -31.98 3.71 19.58
C PHE A 179 -31.74 2.68 18.46
N PHE A 180 -30.56 2.72 17.85
CA PHE A 180 -30.23 1.86 16.72
C PHE A 180 -30.09 0.40 17.13
N ASN A 181 -29.59 0.11 18.33
CA ASN A 181 -29.54 -1.26 18.85
C ASN A 181 -30.94 -1.86 19.03
N ARG A 182 -31.92 -1.08 19.53
CA ARG A 182 -33.32 -1.49 19.61
C ARG A 182 -33.93 -1.70 18.22
N GLN A 183 -33.64 -0.80 17.28
CA GLN A 183 -34.08 -0.93 15.89
C GLN A 183 -33.55 -2.22 15.26
N ALA A 184 -32.24 -2.47 15.35
CA ALA A 184 -31.59 -3.65 14.80
C ALA A 184 -32.17 -4.96 15.37
N ARG A 185 -32.37 -5.05 16.71
CA ARG A 185 -33.01 -6.21 17.34
C ARG A 185 -34.43 -6.46 16.83
N ALA A 186 -35.22 -5.39 16.67
CA ALA A 186 -36.58 -5.50 16.16
C ALA A 186 -36.61 -5.93 14.68
N VAL A 187 -35.66 -5.45 13.87
CA VAL A 187 -35.48 -5.88 12.47
C VAL A 187 -35.15 -7.37 12.40
N ILE A 188 -34.14 -7.83 13.16
CA ILE A 188 -33.74 -9.24 13.23
C ILE A 188 -34.94 -10.12 13.62
N ALA A 189 -35.68 -9.72 14.66
CA ALA A 189 -36.86 -10.47 15.11
C ALA A 189 -37.94 -10.55 14.02
N SER A 190 -38.25 -9.44 13.33
CA SER A 190 -39.25 -9.45 12.26
C SER A 190 -38.87 -10.36 11.08
N LEU A 191 -37.58 -10.44 10.75
CA LEU A 191 -37.09 -11.22 9.61
C LEU A 191 -36.90 -12.71 9.96
N SER A 192 -36.33 -13.03 11.11
CA SER A 192 -35.82 -14.38 11.42
C SER A 192 -36.72 -15.24 12.31
N GLU A 193 -37.70 -14.67 13.01
CA GLU A 193 -38.62 -15.45 13.86
C GLU A 193 -39.40 -16.49 13.03
N LEU A 194 -39.51 -17.72 13.52
CA LEU A 194 -40.29 -18.76 12.84
C LEU A 194 -41.77 -18.65 13.26
N THR A 195 -42.67 -18.50 12.29
CA THR A 195 -44.13 -18.47 12.50
C THR A 195 -44.81 -19.54 11.64
N GLU A 196 -46.15 -19.60 11.64
CA GLU A 196 -46.94 -20.50 10.78
C GLU A 196 -46.67 -20.33 9.28
N ASP A 197 -46.39 -19.09 8.85
CA ASP A 197 -46.00 -18.73 7.48
C ASP A 197 -44.48 -18.88 7.27
N GLY A 198 -43.76 -19.49 8.21
CA GLY A 198 -42.30 -19.69 8.16
C GLY A 198 -41.51 -18.47 8.66
N PHE A 199 -40.36 -18.21 8.02
CA PHE A 199 -39.51 -17.06 8.29
C PHE A 199 -39.34 -16.22 7.02
N CYS A 200 -38.91 -14.97 7.14
CA CYS A 200 -38.62 -14.13 5.97
C CYS A 200 -37.16 -14.36 5.53
N PHE A 201 -36.20 -14.02 6.39
CA PHE A 201 -34.77 -14.30 6.20
C PHE A 201 -34.09 -14.61 7.52
N ARG A 202 -33.17 -15.59 7.50
CA ARG A 202 -32.22 -15.79 8.60
C ARG A 202 -31.18 -14.67 8.54
N VAL A 203 -30.96 -13.97 9.64
CA VAL A 203 -30.02 -12.85 9.73
C VAL A 203 -28.79 -13.26 10.50
N ASP A 204 -27.62 -13.13 9.89
CA ASP A 204 -26.33 -13.34 10.55
C ASP A 204 -25.61 -12.00 10.74
N THR A 205 -25.17 -11.73 11.97
CA THR A 205 -24.44 -10.51 12.34
C THR A 205 -23.07 -10.82 12.94
N ARG A 206 -22.60 -12.07 12.86
CA ARG A 206 -21.36 -12.54 13.50
C ARG A 206 -20.09 -11.96 12.89
N LEU A 207 -20.16 -11.45 11.67
CA LEU A 207 -19.05 -10.82 10.96
C LEU A 207 -18.83 -9.34 11.33
N ARG A 208 -19.61 -8.79 12.28
CA ARG A 208 -19.38 -7.45 12.82
C ARG A 208 -18.12 -7.42 13.71
N PRO A 209 -17.52 -6.25 13.96
CA PRO A 209 -16.40 -6.11 14.88
C PRO A 209 -16.63 -6.76 16.24
N PHE A 210 -15.60 -7.44 16.76
CA PHE A 210 -15.64 -8.26 17.98
C PHE A 210 -16.64 -9.43 17.95
N GLY A 211 -17.24 -9.73 16.80
CA GLY A 211 -18.20 -10.82 16.60
C GLY A 211 -19.35 -10.78 17.60
N ASN A 212 -19.67 -11.94 18.19
CA ASN A 212 -20.76 -12.07 19.17
C ASN A 212 -20.54 -11.26 20.46
N ALA A 213 -19.30 -10.98 20.83
CA ALA A 213 -18.97 -10.20 22.00
C ALA A 213 -19.11 -8.67 21.76
N GLY A 214 -19.15 -8.26 20.50
CA GLY A 214 -19.27 -6.86 20.11
C GLY A 214 -20.69 -6.29 20.15
N PRO A 215 -20.80 -4.95 20.16
CA PRO A 215 -22.10 -4.29 20.04
C PRO A 215 -22.79 -4.68 18.73
N LEU A 216 -24.12 -4.79 18.75
CA LEU A 216 -24.90 -5.16 17.56
C LEU A 216 -24.88 -4.07 16.48
N THR A 217 -24.74 -2.82 16.92
CA THR A 217 -24.68 -1.62 16.10
C THR A 217 -23.38 -0.88 16.37
N SER A 218 -22.83 -0.19 15.38
CA SER A 218 -21.62 0.63 15.57
C SER A 218 -21.69 1.93 14.80
N SER A 219 -21.10 2.98 15.36
CA SER A 219 -20.92 4.24 14.64
C SER A 219 -19.83 4.10 13.59
N LEU A 220 -19.85 4.96 12.57
CA LEU A 220 -18.82 4.99 11.53
C LEU A 220 -17.41 5.16 12.14
N ALA A 221 -17.26 6.11 13.07
CA ALA A 221 -15.99 6.35 13.76
C ALA A 221 -15.48 5.13 14.55
N ALA A 222 -16.39 4.38 15.19
CA ALA A 222 -16.00 3.17 15.94
C ALA A 222 -15.53 2.04 14.99
N LEU A 223 -16.21 1.90 13.84
CA LEU A 223 -15.81 0.94 12.81
C LEU A 223 -14.44 1.27 12.21
N GLU A 224 -14.22 2.54 11.86
CA GLU A 224 -12.92 3.01 11.34
C GLU A 224 -11.79 2.74 12.33
N GLN A 225 -11.98 3.11 13.60
CA GLN A 225 -10.99 2.88 14.64
C GLN A 225 -10.70 1.39 14.83
N TYR A 226 -11.71 0.53 14.77
CA TYR A 226 -11.54 -0.91 14.89
C TYR A 226 -10.71 -1.48 13.74
N TYR A 227 -11.11 -1.23 12.49
CA TYR A 227 -10.41 -1.82 11.35
C TYR A 227 -8.98 -1.28 11.19
N GLN A 228 -8.72 -0.04 11.60
CA GLN A 228 -7.36 0.52 11.61
C GLN A 228 -6.45 -0.11 12.67
N ARG A 229 -6.97 -0.45 13.85
CA ARG A 229 -6.16 -0.88 15.00
C ARG A 229 -6.14 -2.37 15.25
N GLU A 230 -7.29 -3.03 15.09
CA GLU A 230 -7.51 -4.43 15.49
C GLU A 230 -7.91 -5.34 14.32
N GLY A 231 -8.14 -4.76 13.14
CA GLY A 231 -8.61 -5.49 11.96
C GLY A 231 -7.70 -6.64 11.56
N ARG A 232 -8.27 -7.83 11.44
CA ARG A 232 -7.58 -9.10 11.14
C ARG A 232 -7.60 -9.41 9.65
N ASP A 233 -6.66 -10.23 9.18
CA ASP A 233 -6.54 -10.56 7.75
C ASP A 233 -7.78 -11.25 7.17
N TRP A 234 -8.45 -12.11 7.94
CA TRP A 234 -9.70 -12.74 7.48
C TRP A 234 -10.87 -11.73 7.37
N GLU A 235 -10.85 -10.63 8.13
CA GLU A 235 -11.88 -9.58 8.04
C GLU A 235 -11.73 -8.79 6.73
N ARG A 236 -10.49 -8.66 6.22
CA ARG A 236 -10.24 -8.10 4.88
C ARG A 236 -10.95 -8.93 3.82
N TYR A 237 -10.82 -10.25 3.89
CA TYR A 237 -11.49 -11.19 2.99
C TYR A 237 -13.03 -11.04 3.05
N ALA A 238 -13.61 -10.95 4.25
CA ALA A 238 -15.06 -10.74 4.39
C ALA A 238 -15.53 -9.40 3.79
N LEU A 239 -14.74 -8.34 3.96
CA LEU A 239 -15.05 -6.99 3.50
C LEU A 239 -14.88 -6.77 1.99
N ILE A 240 -14.23 -7.68 1.25
CA ILE A 240 -14.21 -7.64 -0.23
C ILE A 240 -15.64 -7.61 -0.78
N LYS A 241 -16.54 -8.38 -0.15
CA LYS A 241 -17.93 -8.47 -0.53
C LYS A 241 -18.80 -7.36 0.07
N ALA A 242 -18.25 -6.43 0.84
CA ALA A 242 -19.05 -5.45 1.57
C ALA A 242 -19.81 -4.49 0.63
N ARG A 243 -21.12 -4.34 0.85
CA ARG A 243 -21.99 -3.45 0.05
C ARG A 243 -23.12 -2.85 0.88
N PRO A 244 -23.42 -1.54 0.77
CA PRO A 244 -24.58 -0.96 1.40
C PRO A 244 -25.88 -1.44 0.75
N VAL A 245 -26.82 -1.94 1.56
CA VAL A 245 -28.05 -2.61 1.07
C VAL A 245 -29.36 -2.00 1.52
N ALA A 246 -29.39 -1.31 2.66
CA ALA A 246 -30.57 -0.68 3.24
C ALA A 246 -30.21 0.53 4.11
N GLY A 247 -31.18 1.44 4.32
CA GLY A 247 -31.01 2.64 5.14
C GLY A 247 -30.30 3.77 4.40
N ASP A 248 -29.45 4.52 5.10
CA ASP A 248 -28.63 5.58 4.50
C ASP A 248 -27.50 4.98 3.63
N LEU A 249 -27.80 4.78 2.34
CA LEU A 249 -26.85 4.18 1.40
C LEU A 249 -25.62 5.06 1.17
N GLU A 250 -25.71 6.38 1.35
CA GLU A 250 -24.59 7.30 1.12
C GLU A 250 -23.56 7.18 2.25
N ALA A 251 -24.03 7.19 3.51
CA ALA A 251 -23.18 6.88 4.65
C ALA A 251 -22.55 5.48 4.54
N GLY A 252 -23.31 4.53 3.99
CA GLY A 252 -22.79 3.19 3.69
C GLY A 252 -21.69 3.18 2.63
N ARG A 253 -21.79 3.96 1.55
CA ARG A 253 -20.71 4.11 0.55
C ARG A 253 -19.48 4.75 1.17
N GLN A 254 -19.66 5.80 1.98
CA GLN A 254 -18.58 6.45 2.70
C GLN A 254 -17.82 5.44 3.58
N PHE A 255 -18.53 4.57 4.30
CA PHE A 255 -17.89 3.49 5.08
C PHE A 255 -17.03 2.56 4.21
N ILE A 256 -17.54 2.14 3.05
CA ILE A 256 -16.79 1.27 2.13
C ILE A 256 -15.52 1.97 1.64
N GLU A 257 -15.59 3.26 1.28
CA GLU A 257 -14.41 4.04 0.90
C GLU A 257 -13.40 4.15 2.04
N ASN A 258 -13.86 4.39 3.26
CA ASN A 258 -12.99 4.55 4.43
C ASN A 258 -12.26 3.25 4.79
N VAL A 259 -12.91 2.09 4.62
CA VAL A 259 -12.30 0.77 4.90
C VAL A 259 -11.54 0.19 3.70
N ARG A 260 -11.68 0.78 2.49
CA ARG A 260 -11.01 0.31 1.27
C ARG A 260 -9.49 0.14 1.43
N PRO A 261 -8.73 1.04 2.10
CA PRO A 261 -7.30 0.85 2.33
C PRO A 261 -6.97 -0.29 3.30
N PHE A 262 -7.89 -0.62 4.21
CA PHE A 262 -7.78 -1.81 5.05
C PHE A 262 -8.04 -3.10 4.23
N VAL A 263 -8.96 -3.11 3.28
CA VAL A 263 -9.19 -4.31 2.45
C VAL A 263 -8.06 -4.51 1.44
N TYR A 264 -7.71 -3.46 0.70
CA TYR A 264 -6.80 -3.51 -0.44
C TYR A 264 -5.49 -2.79 -0.13
N ARG A 265 -4.53 -3.51 0.45
CA ARG A 265 -3.20 -2.94 0.77
C ARG A 265 -2.49 -2.55 -0.53
N ARG A 266 -1.95 -1.33 -0.56
CA ARG A 266 -1.20 -0.84 -1.73
C ARG A 266 0.19 -1.48 -1.86
N TYR A 267 0.79 -1.73 -0.71
CA TYR A 267 2.00 -2.53 -0.57
C TYR A 267 1.59 -3.85 0.08
N ILE A 268 1.67 -4.92 -0.70
CA ILE A 268 1.51 -6.27 -0.18
C ILE A 268 2.88 -6.66 0.35
N ASP A 269 3.03 -6.51 1.66
CA ASP A 269 4.12 -7.10 2.38
C ASP A 269 3.94 -8.62 2.42
N TYR A 270 5.02 -9.32 2.69
CA TYR A 270 4.98 -10.77 2.75
C TYR A 270 4.05 -11.29 3.86
N SER A 271 3.82 -10.53 4.94
CA SER A 271 2.87 -10.90 5.99
C SER A 271 1.45 -11.12 5.44
N ALA A 272 1.03 -10.32 4.45
CA ALA A 272 -0.25 -10.49 3.78
C ALA A 272 -0.30 -11.75 2.89
N VAL A 273 0.79 -12.05 2.18
CA VAL A 273 0.89 -13.27 1.36
C VAL A 273 0.83 -14.52 2.24
N GLU A 274 1.55 -14.50 3.37
CA GLU A 274 1.53 -15.58 4.33
C GLU A 274 0.14 -15.77 4.94
N ALA A 275 -0.54 -14.69 5.34
CA ALA A 275 -1.90 -14.78 5.85
C ALA A 275 -2.85 -15.44 4.83
N LEU A 276 -2.68 -15.15 3.53
CA LEU A 276 -3.42 -15.82 2.46
C LEU A 276 -3.05 -17.30 2.32
N GLN A 277 -1.76 -17.66 2.41
CA GLN A 277 -1.33 -19.07 2.39
C GLN A 277 -1.87 -19.84 3.60
N GLU A 278 -1.89 -19.25 4.79
CA GLU A 278 -2.48 -19.86 5.98
C GLU A 278 -3.99 -20.03 5.82
N MET A 279 -4.69 -19.02 5.30
CA MET A 279 -6.12 -19.15 4.99
C MET A 279 -6.38 -20.23 3.94
N HIS A 280 -5.54 -20.32 2.91
CA HIS A 280 -5.60 -21.36 1.87
C HIS A 280 -5.45 -22.75 2.46
N ALA A 281 -4.43 -22.97 3.27
CA ALA A 281 -4.19 -24.24 3.96
C ALA A 281 -5.35 -24.61 4.92
N ASN A 282 -5.88 -23.63 5.65
CA ASN A 282 -7.02 -23.83 6.55
C ASN A 282 -8.30 -24.23 5.77
N VAL A 283 -8.57 -23.60 4.63
CA VAL A 283 -9.68 -23.96 3.74
C VAL A 283 -9.50 -25.39 3.23
N GLN A 284 -8.30 -25.75 2.77
CA GLN A 284 -7.99 -27.08 2.27
C GLN A 284 -8.14 -28.17 3.36
N GLN A 285 -7.67 -27.89 4.58
CA GLN A 285 -7.76 -28.83 5.69
C GLN A 285 -9.21 -29.02 6.16
N ASP A 286 -10.01 -27.94 6.24
CA ASP A 286 -11.43 -28.03 6.59
C ASP A 286 -12.21 -28.82 5.53
N ALA A 287 -11.89 -28.64 4.25
CA ALA A 287 -12.53 -29.34 3.15
C ALA A 287 -12.36 -30.87 3.19
N ARG A 288 -11.21 -31.35 3.70
CA ARG A 288 -10.90 -32.79 3.80
C ARG A 288 -11.51 -33.49 5.02
N ARG A 289 -12.26 -32.77 5.87
CA ARG A 289 -12.94 -33.39 7.01
C ARG A 289 -14.03 -34.36 6.52
N LYS A 290 -14.18 -35.50 7.21
CA LYS A 290 -15.14 -36.56 6.82
C LYS A 290 -16.57 -36.06 6.64
N ASP A 291 -17.00 -35.09 7.44
CA ASP A 291 -18.34 -34.52 7.43
C ASP A 291 -18.55 -33.45 6.33
N ARG A 292 -17.53 -33.21 5.48
CA ARG A 292 -17.51 -32.22 4.39
C ARG A 292 -17.40 -32.83 3.00
N LEU A 293 -17.14 -34.13 2.87
CA LEU A 293 -16.94 -34.78 1.56
C LEU A 293 -18.16 -34.66 0.63
N ASP A 294 -19.37 -34.69 1.18
CA ASP A 294 -20.62 -34.52 0.43
C ASP A 294 -21.14 -33.06 0.44
N ASP A 295 -20.38 -32.11 1.00
CA ASP A 295 -20.75 -30.69 1.05
C ASP A 295 -20.23 -29.97 -0.21
N ILE A 296 -21.12 -29.48 -1.07
CA ILE A 296 -20.73 -28.84 -2.35
C ILE A 296 -20.12 -27.45 -2.16
N LYS A 297 -20.28 -26.84 -0.98
CA LYS A 297 -19.75 -25.51 -0.69
C LYS A 297 -18.39 -25.61 -0.03
N ARG A 298 -18.27 -26.45 1.00
CA ARG A 298 -17.10 -26.55 1.89
C ARG A 298 -16.23 -27.76 1.61
N GLY A 299 -16.70 -28.76 0.87
CA GLY A 299 -15.91 -29.92 0.49
C GLY A 299 -14.85 -29.59 -0.58
N PRO A 300 -13.98 -30.57 -0.90
CA PRO A 300 -12.89 -30.38 -1.86
C PRO A 300 -13.43 -29.99 -3.24
N GLY A 301 -12.83 -28.99 -3.88
CA GLY A 301 -13.30 -28.49 -5.17
C GLY A 301 -14.67 -27.80 -5.12
N GLY A 302 -15.10 -27.40 -3.92
CA GLY A 302 -16.40 -26.78 -3.70
C GLY A 302 -16.41 -25.28 -3.98
N ILE A 303 -17.58 -24.67 -3.81
CA ILE A 303 -17.81 -23.26 -4.16
C ILE A 303 -16.89 -22.31 -3.38
N ARG A 304 -16.58 -22.62 -2.11
CA ARG A 304 -15.70 -21.80 -1.28
C ARG A 304 -14.28 -21.70 -1.85
N GLU A 305 -13.78 -22.74 -2.50
CA GLU A 305 -12.45 -22.73 -3.13
C GLU A 305 -12.44 -21.80 -4.36
N ILE A 306 -13.52 -21.77 -5.15
CA ILE A 306 -13.66 -20.83 -6.27
C ILE A 306 -13.73 -19.37 -5.78
N GLU A 307 -14.54 -19.10 -4.75
CA GLU A 307 -14.63 -17.76 -4.15
C GLU A 307 -13.26 -17.28 -3.65
N PHE A 308 -12.51 -18.19 -3.00
CA PHE A 308 -11.19 -17.92 -2.47
C PHE A 308 -10.16 -17.66 -3.57
N LEU A 309 -10.23 -18.40 -4.67
CA LEU A 309 -9.35 -18.21 -5.81
C LEU A 309 -9.45 -16.78 -6.35
N ALA A 310 -10.65 -16.27 -6.61
CA ALA A 310 -10.83 -14.90 -7.08
C ALA A 310 -10.41 -13.87 -6.03
N GLN A 311 -10.83 -14.06 -4.77
CA GLN A 311 -10.55 -13.11 -3.69
C GLN A 311 -9.06 -13.03 -3.34
N CYS A 312 -8.28 -14.10 -3.56
CA CYS A 312 -6.82 -14.04 -3.46
C CYS A 312 -6.23 -12.99 -4.41
N PHE A 313 -6.62 -13.00 -5.68
CA PHE A 313 -6.17 -11.97 -6.62
C PHE A 313 -6.65 -10.58 -6.23
N GLN A 314 -7.87 -10.46 -5.70
CA GLN A 314 -8.38 -9.17 -5.22
C GLN A 314 -7.56 -8.61 -4.05
N ILE A 315 -7.15 -9.45 -3.08
CA ILE A 315 -6.27 -9.00 -1.99
C ILE A 315 -4.87 -8.68 -2.51
N LEU A 316 -4.27 -9.56 -3.33
CA LEU A 316 -2.88 -9.42 -3.78
C LEU A 316 -2.68 -8.29 -4.79
N ARG A 317 -3.69 -7.97 -5.61
CA ARG A 317 -3.56 -7.01 -6.71
C ARG A 317 -4.49 -5.82 -6.57
N GLY A 318 -5.59 -5.93 -5.82
CA GLY A 318 -6.60 -4.89 -5.72
C GLY A 318 -6.07 -3.54 -5.23
N GLY A 319 -5.02 -3.49 -4.40
CA GLY A 319 -4.42 -2.22 -3.98
C GLY A 319 -3.68 -1.46 -5.09
N ARG A 320 -3.29 -2.16 -6.17
CA ARG A 320 -2.64 -1.58 -7.37
C ARG A 320 -3.57 -1.53 -8.57
N GLU A 321 -4.56 -2.42 -8.62
CA GLU A 321 -5.53 -2.60 -9.69
C GLU A 321 -6.95 -2.31 -9.18
N PRO A 322 -7.41 -1.04 -9.23
CA PRO A 322 -8.73 -0.66 -8.74
C PRO A 322 -9.89 -1.43 -9.36
N SER A 323 -9.75 -1.95 -10.59
CA SER A 323 -10.80 -2.73 -11.25
C SER A 323 -11.10 -4.06 -10.55
N LEU A 324 -10.16 -4.59 -9.77
CA LEU A 324 -10.37 -5.78 -8.93
C LEU A 324 -11.09 -5.46 -7.61
N GLN A 325 -11.34 -4.20 -7.28
CA GLN A 325 -11.99 -3.80 -6.02
C GLN A 325 -13.52 -3.86 -6.14
N THR A 326 -14.04 -5.04 -6.49
CA THR A 326 -15.46 -5.30 -6.74
C THR A 326 -16.01 -6.40 -5.82
N PRO A 327 -17.24 -6.26 -5.29
CA PRO A 327 -17.87 -7.33 -4.53
C PRO A 327 -18.40 -8.46 -5.43
N SER A 328 -18.47 -8.29 -6.76
CA SER A 328 -18.98 -9.32 -7.67
C SER A 328 -17.92 -10.36 -8.02
N LEU A 329 -18.19 -11.65 -7.81
CA LEU A 329 -17.27 -12.71 -8.24
C LEU A 329 -17.12 -12.72 -9.77
N HIS A 330 -18.23 -12.55 -10.49
CA HIS A 330 -18.21 -12.53 -11.95
C HIS A 330 -17.33 -11.40 -12.48
N ALA A 331 -17.49 -10.18 -11.95
CA ALA A 331 -16.69 -9.04 -12.37
C ALA A 331 -15.21 -9.22 -11.99
N ALA A 332 -14.91 -9.77 -10.80
CA ALA A 332 -13.55 -10.09 -10.40
C ALA A 332 -12.89 -11.08 -11.37
N LEU A 333 -13.57 -12.17 -11.74
CA LEU A 333 -13.06 -13.14 -12.73
C LEU A 333 -12.83 -12.50 -14.11
N SER A 334 -13.67 -11.52 -14.50
CA SER A 334 -13.52 -10.82 -15.79
C SER A 334 -12.27 -9.95 -15.81
N GLU A 335 -12.04 -9.23 -14.71
CA GLU A 335 -10.84 -8.41 -14.55
C GLU A 335 -9.57 -9.23 -14.38
N ILE A 336 -9.64 -10.38 -13.68
CA ILE A 336 -8.53 -11.35 -13.60
C ILE A 336 -8.10 -11.80 -15.00
N GLY A 337 -9.06 -12.10 -15.88
CA GLY A 337 -8.78 -12.45 -17.27
C GLY A 337 -8.21 -11.28 -18.08
N ARG A 338 -8.81 -10.08 -17.97
CA ARG A 338 -8.35 -8.88 -18.67
C ARG A 338 -6.91 -8.50 -18.29
N LEU A 339 -6.52 -8.75 -17.05
CA LEU A 339 -5.17 -8.51 -16.52
C LEU A 339 -4.18 -9.64 -16.82
N GLY A 340 -4.62 -10.74 -17.44
CA GLY A 340 -3.77 -11.90 -17.74
C GLY A 340 -3.25 -12.63 -16.50
N LEU A 341 -3.98 -12.55 -15.37
CA LEU A 341 -3.57 -13.17 -14.10
C LEU A 341 -3.88 -14.67 -14.05
N MET A 342 -4.73 -15.15 -14.95
CA MET A 342 -5.09 -16.56 -15.12
C MET A 342 -5.40 -16.83 -16.59
N ASP A 343 -5.15 -18.06 -17.03
CA ASP A 343 -5.43 -18.48 -18.41
C ASP A 343 -6.94 -18.40 -18.74
N ALA A 344 -7.25 -18.04 -19.98
CA ALA A 344 -8.63 -17.87 -20.43
C ALA A 344 -9.44 -19.18 -20.34
N ALA A 345 -8.84 -20.33 -20.68
CA ALA A 345 -9.52 -21.62 -20.57
C ALA A 345 -9.81 -21.96 -19.10
N ALA A 346 -8.85 -21.73 -18.20
CA ALA A 346 -9.05 -21.93 -16.77
C ALA A 346 -10.19 -21.05 -16.20
N LEU A 347 -10.29 -19.81 -16.66
CA LEU A 347 -11.38 -18.90 -16.25
C LEU A 347 -12.74 -19.37 -16.75
N ASP A 348 -12.85 -19.84 -17.99
CA ASP A 348 -14.10 -20.37 -18.55
C ASP A 348 -14.55 -21.65 -17.83
N GLU A 349 -13.60 -22.50 -17.46
CA GLU A 349 -13.83 -23.69 -16.64
C GLU A 349 -14.39 -23.31 -15.26
N ILE A 350 -13.73 -22.37 -14.56
CA ILE A 350 -14.12 -21.92 -13.21
C ILE A 350 -15.52 -21.28 -13.24
N ARG A 351 -15.82 -20.47 -14.26
CA ARG A 351 -17.16 -19.88 -14.41
C ARG A 351 -18.23 -20.94 -14.61
N SER A 352 -17.94 -21.93 -15.46
CA SER A 352 -18.84 -23.05 -15.72
C SER A 352 -19.10 -23.88 -14.47
N ASP A 353 -18.04 -24.18 -13.73
CA ASP A 353 -18.08 -24.95 -12.49
C ASP A 353 -18.87 -24.24 -11.41
N TYR A 354 -18.60 -22.95 -11.20
CA TYR A 354 -19.33 -22.13 -10.24
C TYR A 354 -20.83 -22.09 -10.56
N ALA A 355 -21.20 -21.88 -11.84
CA ALA A 355 -22.60 -21.87 -12.25
C ALA A 355 -23.28 -23.21 -11.98
N TYR A 356 -22.64 -24.32 -12.33
CA TYR A 356 -23.16 -25.66 -12.07
C TYR A 356 -23.37 -25.93 -10.58
N LEU A 357 -22.35 -25.64 -9.76
CA LEU A 357 -22.43 -25.83 -8.31
C LEU A 357 -23.51 -24.95 -7.67
N ARG A 358 -23.74 -23.74 -8.20
CA ARG A 358 -24.81 -22.84 -7.73
C ARG A 358 -26.20 -23.35 -8.10
N PHE A 359 -26.39 -23.89 -9.31
CA PHE A 359 -27.65 -24.57 -9.65
C PHE A 359 -27.89 -25.76 -8.73
N LEU A 360 -26.89 -26.62 -8.52
CA LEU A 360 -27.00 -27.76 -7.62
C LEU A 360 -27.33 -27.33 -6.18
N GLU A 361 -26.68 -26.27 -5.69
CA GLU A 361 -26.97 -25.68 -4.38
C GLU A 361 -28.41 -25.18 -4.29
N ASN A 362 -28.90 -24.50 -5.32
CA ASN A 362 -30.30 -24.09 -5.39
C ASN A 362 -31.23 -25.31 -5.33
N ARG A 363 -30.95 -26.41 -6.04
CA ARG A 363 -31.86 -27.59 -6.05
C ARG A 363 -31.93 -28.25 -4.68
N ILE A 364 -30.77 -28.42 -4.05
CA ILE A 364 -30.66 -28.97 -2.70
C ILE A 364 -31.47 -28.12 -1.71
N GLN A 365 -31.41 -26.79 -1.82
CA GLN A 365 -32.14 -25.88 -0.94
C GLN A 365 -33.64 -25.84 -1.29
N ALA A 366 -34.00 -25.87 -2.57
CA ALA A 366 -35.36 -25.81 -3.07
C ALA A 366 -36.21 -27.02 -2.67
N LEU A 367 -35.60 -28.17 -2.37
CA LEU A 367 -36.33 -29.34 -1.88
C LEU A 367 -37.25 -28.96 -0.72
N ARG A 368 -36.73 -28.25 0.30
CA ARG A 368 -37.46 -28.00 1.56
C ARG A 368 -37.23 -26.61 2.16
N ASP A 369 -36.64 -25.67 1.41
CA ASP A 369 -36.21 -24.36 1.90
C ASP A 369 -35.28 -24.46 3.14
N GLN A 370 -34.27 -25.33 3.02
CA GLN A 370 -33.32 -25.62 4.09
C GLN A 370 -31.94 -25.08 3.75
N GLN A 371 -31.24 -24.52 4.74
CA GLN A 371 -29.84 -24.13 4.63
C GLN A 371 -28.94 -25.36 4.70
N THR A 372 -28.89 -26.12 3.61
CA THR A 372 -28.01 -27.27 3.45
C THR A 372 -27.16 -27.14 2.19
N HIS A 373 -25.95 -27.67 2.29
CA HIS A 373 -24.99 -27.79 1.19
C HIS A 373 -24.61 -29.25 0.95
N ARG A 374 -25.20 -30.19 1.71
CA ARG A 374 -24.93 -31.61 1.54
C ARG A 374 -25.81 -32.16 0.45
N VAL A 375 -25.21 -32.89 -0.49
CA VAL A 375 -25.97 -33.66 -1.47
C VAL A 375 -26.80 -34.71 -0.71
N PRO A 376 -28.13 -34.76 -0.89
CA PRO A 376 -28.98 -35.73 -0.21
C PRO A 376 -28.70 -37.15 -0.71
N GLN A 377 -29.22 -38.14 0.00
CA GLN A 377 -29.10 -39.57 -0.34
C GLN A 377 -30.48 -40.16 -0.67
N GLY A 378 -30.50 -41.34 -1.30
CA GLY A 378 -31.74 -42.04 -1.65
C GLY A 378 -32.59 -41.29 -2.67
N GLU A 379 -33.92 -41.36 -2.51
CA GLU A 379 -34.91 -40.76 -3.42
C GLU A 379 -34.68 -39.25 -3.65
N ASP A 380 -34.29 -38.50 -2.61
CA ASP A 380 -33.99 -37.08 -2.77
C ASP A 380 -32.80 -36.85 -3.72
N ARG A 381 -31.83 -37.77 -3.80
CA ARG A 381 -30.70 -37.66 -4.75
C ARG A 381 -31.15 -37.89 -6.18
N GLU A 382 -32.11 -38.80 -6.40
CA GLU A 382 -32.74 -39.03 -7.70
C GLU A 382 -33.54 -37.81 -8.15
N ARG A 383 -34.29 -37.19 -7.23
CA ARG A 383 -35.00 -35.92 -7.48
C ARG A 383 -34.04 -34.79 -7.85
N ILE A 384 -32.89 -34.70 -7.19
CA ILE A 384 -31.85 -33.73 -7.54
C ILE A 384 -31.23 -34.01 -8.91
N ALA A 385 -30.96 -35.28 -9.25
CA ALA A 385 -30.47 -35.65 -10.57
C ALA A 385 -31.47 -35.24 -11.66
N GLN A 386 -32.76 -35.49 -11.45
CA GLN A 386 -33.84 -35.06 -12.33
C GLN A 386 -33.90 -33.52 -12.45
N ALA A 387 -33.84 -32.79 -11.33
CA ALA A 387 -33.85 -31.32 -11.30
C ALA A 387 -32.59 -30.69 -11.95
N MET A 388 -31.50 -31.43 -12.05
CA MET A 388 -30.27 -31.04 -12.73
C MET A 388 -30.22 -31.52 -14.19
N GLY A 389 -31.29 -32.14 -14.70
CA GLY A 389 -31.36 -32.68 -16.06
C GLY A 389 -30.36 -33.82 -16.32
N ALA A 390 -29.89 -34.50 -15.27
CA ALA A 390 -29.01 -35.66 -15.40
C ALA A 390 -29.83 -36.92 -15.74
N ASN A 391 -29.22 -37.85 -16.49
CA ASN A 391 -29.88 -39.11 -16.87
C ASN A 391 -30.18 -39.98 -15.64
N ASP A 392 -29.26 -40.00 -14.68
CA ASP A 392 -29.33 -40.77 -13.45
C ASP A 392 -28.38 -40.18 -12.38
N VAL A 393 -28.41 -40.76 -11.17
CA VAL A 393 -27.52 -40.36 -10.06
C VAL A 393 -26.03 -40.57 -10.41
N PRO A 394 -25.59 -41.69 -11.02
CA PRO A 394 -24.21 -41.83 -11.47
C PRO A 394 -23.71 -40.72 -12.41
N ALA A 395 -24.54 -40.24 -13.34
CA ALA A 395 -24.18 -39.13 -14.23
C ALA A 395 -24.02 -37.80 -13.48
N LEU A 396 -24.88 -37.52 -12.49
CA LEU A 396 -24.74 -36.36 -11.60
C LEU A 396 -23.43 -36.43 -10.82
N ASP A 397 -23.12 -37.60 -10.27
CA ASP A 397 -21.95 -37.81 -9.43
C ASP A 397 -20.64 -37.69 -10.21
N GLU A 398 -20.61 -38.21 -11.45
CA GLU A 398 -19.46 -38.08 -12.33
C GLU A 398 -19.21 -36.63 -12.73
N CYS A 399 -20.28 -35.88 -13.08
CA CYS A 399 -20.17 -34.44 -13.32
C CYS A 399 -19.58 -33.72 -12.10
N LEU A 400 -20.11 -33.99 -10.90
CA LEU A 400 -19.63 -33.37 -9.67
C LEU A 400 -18.17 -33.73 -9.37
N ARG A 401 -17.75 -34.98 -9.63
CA ARG A 401 -16.36 -35.42 -9.45
C ARG A 401 -15.41 -34.65 -10.37
N ILE A 402 -15.73 -34.55 -11.66
CA ILE A 402 -14.92 -33.82 -12.65
C ILE A 402 -14.74 -32.35 -12.23
N ILE A 403 -15.84 -31.70 -11.82
CA ILE A 403 -15.83 -30.32 -11.34
C ILE A 403 -14.92 -30.18 -10.12
N ARG A 404 -15.07 -31.06 -9.13
CA ARG A 404 -14.28 -31.02 -7.89
C ARG A 404 -12.79 -31.21 -8.15
N ASP A 405 -12.42 -32.15 -9.01
CA ASP A 405 -11.02 -32.41 -9.36
C ASP A 405 -10.40 -31.18 -10.06
N ARG A 406 -11.15 -30.55 -10.96
CA ARG A 406 -10.70 -29.36 -11.70
C ARG A 406 -10.55 -28.12 -10.82
N VAL A 407 -11.57 -27.81 -10.02
CA VAL A 407 -11.51 -26.70 -9.06
C VAL A 407 -10.38 -26.94 -8.06
N GLY A 408 -10.24 -28.17 -7.54
CA GLY A 408 -9.20 -28.53 -6.60
C GLY A 408 -7.78 -28.38 -7.20
N SER A 409 -7.61 -28.68 -8.49
CA SER A 409 -6.35 -28.45 -9.22
C SER A 409 -6.02 -26.96 -9.34
N HIS A 410 -6.98 -26.15 -9.79
CA HIS A 410 -6.81 -24.69 -9.89
C HIS A 410 -6.53 -24.08 -8.52
N PHE A 411 -7.26 -24.48 -7.49
CA PHE A 411 -7.06 -24.00 -6.12
C PHE A 411 -5.66 -24.33 -5.58
N GLN A 412 -5.14 -25.54 -5.84
CA GLN A 412 -3.79 -25.93 -5.42
C GLN A 412 -2.68 -25.17 -6.16
N SER A 413 -2.91 -24.77 -7.41
CA SER A 413 -1.91 -24.02 -8.19
C SER A 413 -1.66 -22.59 -7.69
N ILE A 414 -2.59 -21.98 -6.94
CA ILE A 414 -2.46 -20.61 -6.43
C ILE A 414 -1.24 -20.48 -5.52
N PHE A 415 -1.08 -21.44 -4.61
CA PHE A 415 0.05 -21.53 -3.69
C PHE A 415 0.58 -22.96 -3.77
N PRO A 416 1.60 -23.22 -4.60
CA PRO A 416 2.22 -24.53 -4.66
C PRO A 416 2.69 -24.91 -3.26
N ALA A 417 2.29 -26.09 -2.79
CA ALA A 417 2.74 -26.59 -1.50
C ALA A 417 4.27 -26.66 -1.50
N GLN A 418 4.92 -25.70 -0.83
CA GLN A 418 6.33 -25.85 -0.53
C GLN A 418 6.42 -27.00 0.48
N PRO A 419 7.14 -28.10 0.18
CA PRO A 419 7.35 -29.14 1.16
C PRO A 419 7.90 -28.44 2.40
N ALA A 420 7.22 -28.61 3.54
CA ALA A 420 7.77 -28.19 4.81
C ALA A 420 9.08 -28.97 4.97
N ARG A 421 10.20 -28.36 4.56
CA ARG A 421 11.51 -28.80 4.98
C ARG A 421 11.48 -28.63 6.48
N THR A 422 11.17 -29.70 7.21
CA THR A 422 11.59 -29.81 8.59
C THR A 422 13.10 -29.70 8.54
N PRO A 423 13.71 -28.65 9.12
CA PRO A 423 15.14 -28.59 9.19
C PRO A 423 15.63 -29.88 9.87
N SER A 424 16.36 -30.69 9.12
CA SER A 424 16.95 -31.94 9.60
C SER A 424 18.42 -31.86 9.25
N GLY A 425 19.27 -32.16 10.23
CA GLY A 425 20.72 -31.92 10.13
C GLY A 425 21.32 -31.36 11.41
N GLU A 426 22.64 -31.30 11.44
CA GLU A 426 23.46 -30.96 12.62
C GLU A 426 23.09 -29.60 13.22
N TRP A 427 22.92 -28.55 12.40
CA TRP A 427 22.52 -27.22 12.85
C TRP A 427 21.11 -27.17 13.50
N SER A 428 20.22 -28.08 13.11
CA SER A 428 18.87 -28.17 13.70
C SER A 428 18.89 -28.82 15.08
N GLU A 429 19.81 -29.75 15.31
CA GLU A 429 20.05 -30.35 16.63
C GLU A 429 20.81 -29.39 17.54
N HIS A 430 21.84 -28.72 16.99
CA HIS A 430 22.63 -27.71 17.70
C HIS A 430 21.75 -26.54 18.20
N TRP A 431 20.89 -25.98 17.35
CA TRP A 431 19.95 -24.92 17.75
C TRP A 431 19.00 -25.36 18.87
N ARG A 432 18.46 -26.58 18.77
CA ARG A 432 17.57 -27.14 19.81
C ARG A 432 18.29 -27.35 21.13
N ALA A 433 19.51 -27.90 21.10
CA ALA A 433 20.32 -28.09 22.29
C ALA A 433 20.65 -26.76 22.97
N LEU A 434 21.11 -25.76 22.21
CA LEU A 434 21.40 -24.41 22.74
C LEU A 434 20.19 -23.76 23.42
N ARG A 435 19.00 -23.87 22.81
CA ARG A 435 17.76 -23.35 23.37
C ARG A 435 17.32 -24.11 24.63
N HIS A 436 17.58 -25.42 24.71
CA HIS A 436 17.20 -26.27 25.84
C HIS A 436 18.14 -26.10 27.05
N ASP A 437 19.45 -26.14 26.84
CA ASP A 437 20.48 -26.00 27.89
C ASP A 437 20.31 -24.66 28.65
N ARG A 438 20.00 -23.59 27.92
CA ARG A 438 19.74 -22.25 28.49
C ARG A 438 18.40 -22.15 29.23
N GLN A 439 17.33 -22.78 28.73
CA GLN A 439 16.04 -22.81 29.42
C GLN A 439 16.10 -23.57 30.76
N ASN A 440 17.01 -24.54 30.88
CA ASN A 440 17.19 -25.34 32.09
C ASN A 440 18.25 -24.78 33.06
N GLY A 441 18.95 -23.69 32.70
CA GLY A 441 19.97 -23.06 33.56
C GLY A 441 21.30 -23.82 33.67
N GLU A 442 21.56 -24.80 32.78
CA GLU A 442 22.79 -25.59 32.77
C GLU A 442 23.88 -24.86 31.94
N SER A 443 24.48 -23.83 32.52
CA SER A 443 25.42 -22.93 31.81
C SER A 443 26.90 -23.30 31.92
N GLU A 444 27.24 -24.59 32.09
CA GLU A 444 28.64 -25.04 32.18
C GLU A 444 29.00 -26.08 31.10
N ARG A 445 29.40 -25.61 29.92
CA ARG A 445 30.33 -26.35 29.05
C ARG A 445 31.58 -25.51 28.76
N PRO A 446 32.72 -25.82 29.38
CA PRO A 446 34.01 -25.31 28.92
C PRO A 446 34.53 -26.22 27.79
N GLY A 447 34.75 -25.67 26.59
CA GLY A 447 35.64 -26.33 25.60
C GLY A 447 35.19 -26.47 24.15
N ALA A 448 34.50 -25.50 23.55
CA ALA A 448 34.39 -25.40 22.07
C ALA A 448 34.66 -23.97 21.56
N ALA A 449 35.38 -23.16 22.35
CA ALA A 449 35.69 -21.78 22.05
C ALA A 449 37.03 -21.70 21.31
N ASP A 450 37.00 -21.79 19.98
CA ASP A 450 38.03 -21.20 19.11
C ASP A 450 37.56 -20.97 17.64
N GLN A 451 36.25 -21.12 17.36
CA GLN A 451 35.67 -20.70 16.07
C GLN A 451 34.81 -19.44 16.28
N ALA A 452 35.13 -18.37 15.55
CA ALA A 452 34.50 -17.06 15.67
C ALA A 452 32.96 -17.08 15.57
N GLY A 453 32.39 -17.99 14.75
CA GLY A 453 30.94 -18.15 14.60
C GLY A 453 30.20 -18.64 15.84
N CYS A 454 30.83 -19.45 16.70
CA CYS A 454 30.19 -20.00 17.91
C CYS A 454 29.97 -18.92 18.98
N ARG A 455 30.89 -17.95 19.10
CA ARG A 455 30.79 -16.88 20.09
C ARG A 455 29.67 -15.89 19.78
N ALA A 456 29.54 -15.47 18.52
CA ALA A 456 28.48 -14.58 18.07
C ALA A 456 27.09 -15.20 18.30
N LEU A 457 26.95 -16.51 18.01
CA LEU A 457 25.72 -17.26 18.26
C LEU A 457 25.36 -17.31 19.75
N ASP A 458 26.33 -17.57 20.63
CA ASP A 458 26.10 -17.59 22.08
C ASP A 458 25.61 -16.24 22.62
N ILE A 459 26.21 -15.14 22.15
CA ILE A 459 25.82 -13.77 22.51
C ILE A 459 24.41 -13.47 21.98
N PHE A 460 24.12 -13.84 20.73
CA PHE A 460 22.80 -13.68 20.14
C PHE A 460 21.72 -14.37 20.96
N VAL A 461 21.93 -15.64 21.34
CA VAL A 461 20.96 -16.40 22.14
C VAL A 461 20.71 -15.73 23.51
N GLN A 462 21.77 -15.23 24.18
CA GLN A 462 21.61 -14.45 25.43
C GLN A 462 20.75 -13.20 25.25
N ARG A 463 20.91 -12.50 24.11
CA ARG A 463 20.10 -11.32 23.80
C ARG A 463 18.66 -11.70 23.49
N LEU A 464 18.45 -12.79 22.74
CA LEU A 464 17.15 -13.31 22.34
C LEU A 464 16.28 -13.69 23.54
N GLU A 465 16.86 -14.31 24.58
CA GLU A 465 16.14 -14.68 25.82
C GLU A 465 15.52 -13.47 26.55
N ARG A 466 16.07 -12.27 26.34
CA ARG A 466 15.53 -11.01 26.90
C ARG A 466 14.37 -10.45 26.07
N VAL A 467 14.06 -11.06 24.92
CA VAL A 467 12.99 -10.65 24.01
C VAL A 467 11.76 -11.50 24.26
N ALA A 468 10.67 -10.87 24.71
CA ALA A 468 9.37 -11.56 24.81
C ALA A 468 8.81 -11.85 23.40
N LEU A 469 8.81 -13.13 23.01
CA LEU A 469 8.22 -13.62 21.76
C LEU A 469 6.85 -14.24 22.00
N SER A 470 5.95 -14.08 21.03
CA SER A 470 4.72 -14.89 21.00
C SER A 470 5.06 -16.32 20.61
N GLN A 471 4.20 -17.29 20.98
CA GLN A 471 4.37 -18.69 20.59
C GLN A 471 4.56 -18.87 19.07
N ARG A 472 3.86 -18.05 18.27
CA ARG A 472 3.98 -18.07 16.80
C ARG A 472 5.32 -17.53 16.32
N ALA A 473 5.81 -16.43 16.90
CA ALA A 473 7.11 -15.87 16.55
C ALA A 473 8.24 -16.82 16.91
N ASP A 474 8.12 -17.48 18.06
CA ASP A 474 9.08 -18.47 18.56
C ASP A 474 9.20 -19.69 17.63
N GLN A 475 8.06 -20.28 17.24
CA GLN A 475 8.02 -21.40 16.28
C GLN A 475 8.61 -21.04 14.91
N ARG A 476 8.40 -19.81 14.44
CA ARG A 476 8.94 -19.33 13.16
C ARG A 476 10.44 -19.13 13.23
N LEU A 477 10.93 -18.60 14.35
CA LEU A 477 12.36 -18.48 14.60
C LEU A 477 13.03 -19.85 14.62
N ASP A 478 12.45 -20.83 15.32
CA ASP A 478 12.98 -22.20 15.36
C ASP A 478 13.02 -22.88 13.99
N ARG A 479 12.11 -22.51 13.08
CA ARG A 479 12.13 -22.97 11.69
C ARG A 479 13.18 -22.26 10.84
N PHE A 480 13.43 -20.97 11.10
CA PHE A 480 14.33 -20.13 10.32
C PHE A 480 15.80 -20.33 10.70
N MET A 481 16.11 -20.36 11.99
CA MET A 481 17.48 -20.32 12.49
C MET A 481 18.40 -21.43 11.95
N PRO A 482 17.98 -22.71 11.85
CA PRO A 482 18.87 -23.74 11.33
C PRO A 482 19.35 -23.47 9.89
N GLY A 483 18.46 -22.97 9.03
CA GLY A 483 18.82 -22.62 7.65
C GLY A 483 19.71 -21.38 7.56
N LEU A 484 19.52 -20.43 8.48
CA LEU A 484 20.44 -19.30 8.62
C LEU A 484 21.85 -19.75 9.05
N LEU A 485 21.94 -20.62 10.07
CA LEU A 485 23.22 -21.10 10.59
C LEU A 485 24.00 -21.89 9.53
N GLU A 486 23.32 -22.77 8.80
CA GLU A 486 23.90 -23.49 7.65
C GLU A 486 24.45 -22.52 6.60
N GLN A 487 23.72 -21.41 6.35
CA GLN A 487 24.16 -20.41 5.39
C GLN A 487 25.37 -19.60 5.88
N LEU A 488 25.40 -19.23 7.16
CA LEU A 488 26.51 -18.50 7.75
C LEU A 488 27.79 -19.34 7.78
N ASP A 489 27.66 -20.63 8.09
CA ASP A 489 28.75 -21.61 8.05
C ASP A 489 29.31 -21.76 6.62
N ARG A 490 28.42 -21.90 5.63
CA ARG A 490 28.80 -21.97 4.21
C ARG A 490 29.47 -20.70 3.69
N ALA A 491 29.01 -19.52 4.13
CA ALA A 491 29.51 -18.23 3.65
C ALA A 491 30.88 -17.85 4.25
N ALA A 492 31.33 -18.51 5.33
CA ALA A 492 32.61 -18.27 6.00
C ALA A 492 32.87 -16.78 6.29
N LEU A 493 31.86 -16.09 6.81
CA LEU A 493 31.90 -14.65 7.08
C LEU A 493 32.84 -14.29 8.24
N GLU A 494 33.29 -13.04 8.25
CA GLU A 494 33.95 -12.44 9.41
C GLU A 494 32.98 -12.28 10.60
N GLU A 495 33.51 -12.32 11.83
CA GLU A 495 32.72 -12.25 13.08
C GLU A 495 31.77 -11.04 13.10
N ARG A 496 32.24 -9.89 12.61
CA ARG A 496 31.45 -8.64 12.55
C ARG A 496 30.24 -8.76 11.63
N SER A 497 30.36 -9.44 10.49
CA SER A 497 29.23 -9.65 9.57
C SER A 497 28.22 -10.64 10.16
N ILE A 498 28.69 -11.66 10.87
CA ILE A 498 27.83 -12.61 11.60
C ILE A 498 27.01 -11.88 12.67
N ASP A 499 27.66 -11.04 13.49
CA ASP A 499 26.99 -10.23 14.51
C ASP A 499 25.88 -9.35 13.92
N ARG A 500 26.14 -8.70 12.77
CA ARG A 500 25.13 -7.88 12.08
C ARG A 500 23.95 -8.69 11.59
N VAL A 501 24.19 -9.88 11.05
CA VAL A 501 23.10 -10.78 10.65
C VAL A 501 22.25 -11.16 11.87
N PHE A 502 22.87 -11.46 13.02
CA PHE A 502 22.12 -11.71 14.25
C PHE A 502 21.39 -10.49 14.80
N ASP A 503 21.97 -9.29 14.69
CA ASP A 503 21.29 -8.04 15.06
C ASP A 503 20.06 -7.78 14.18
N LEU A 504 20.12 -8.13 12.89
CA LEU A 504 18.93 -8.13 12.02
C LEU A 504 17.87 -9.10 12.54
N VAL A 505 18.25 -10.34 12.89
CA VAL A 505 17.31 -11.33 13.42
C VAL A 505 16.64 -10.81 14.69
N LEU A 506 17.39 -10.17 15.60
CA LEU A 506 16.83 -9.53 16.79
C LEU A 506 15.86 -8.39 16.42
N ALA A 507 16.17 -7.59 15.41
CA ALA A 507 15.30 -6.51 14.95
C ALA A 507 13.97 -7.02 14.37
N ILE A 508 13.96 -8.20 13.74
CA ILE A 508 12.78 -8.73 13.05
C ILE A 508 12.05 -9.87 13.78
N CYS A 509 12.63 -10.49 14.80
CA CYS A 509 12.07 -11.68 15.44
C CYS A 509 10.64 -11.47 15.99
N ARG A 510 10.32 -10.28 16.49
CA ARG A 510 8.95 -9.91 16.92
C ARG A 510 7.98 -9.74 15.76
N ARG A 511 8.49 -9.35 14.59
CA ARG A 511 7.75 -9.20 13.33
C ARG A 511 7.97 -10.46 12.48
N SER A 512 7.55 -11.60 13.03
CA SER A 512 7.89 -12.93 12.53
C SER A 512 7.54 -13.22 11.07
N ALA A 513 6.75 -12.37 10.39
CA ALA A 513 6.53 -12.43 8.95
C ALA A 513 7.83 -12.28 8.14
N TYR A 514 8.77 -11.44 8.58
CA TYR A 514 10.08 -11.30 7.90
C TYR A 514 10.93 -12.56 8.00
N LEU A 515 10.79 -13.35 9.08
CA LEU A 515 11.50 -14.62 9.20
C LEU A 515 10.99 -15.62 8.16
N VAL A 516 9.67 -15.69 8.00
CA VAL A 516 9.03 -16.61 7.04
C VAL A 516 9.33 -16.18 5.60
N LEU A 517 9.39 -14.88 5.34
CA LEU A 517 9.85 -14.30 4.07
C LEU A 517 11.23 -14.85 3.69
N LEU A 518 12.20 -14.80 4.60
CA LEU A 518 13.56 -15.29 4.34
C LEU A 518 13.61 -16.82 4.19
N VAL A 519 12.76 -17.56 4.90
CA VAL A 519 12.60 -19.02 4.70
C VAL A 519 12.07 -19.35 3.31
N GLN A 520 11.06 -18.61 2.83
CA GLN A 520 10.44 -18.87 1.52
C GLN A 520 11.27 -18.39 0.34
N HIS A 521 12.18 -17.44 0.56
CA HIS A 521 13.09 -16.93 -0.45
C HIS A 521 14.56 -17.16 -0.05
N PRO A 522 15.08 -18.40 -0.11
CA PRO A 522 16.47 -18.69 0.28
C PRO A 522 17.51 -17.85 -0.48
N LYS A 523 17.24 -17.54 -1.75
CA LYS A 523 18.11 -16.64 -2.55
C LYS A 523 18.17 -15.22 -2.01
N ALA A 524 17.10 -14.73 -1.38
CA ALA A 524 17.09 -13.42 -0.73
C ALA A 524 17.96 -13.44 0.53
N LEU A 525 17.93 -14.55 1.27
CA LEU A 525 18.84 -14.76 2.41
C LEU A 525 20.30 -14.84 1.96
N ASP A 526 20.60 -15.60 0.89
CA ASP A 526 21.95 -15.68 0.29
C ASP A 526 22.46 -14.28 -0.07
N ARG A 527 21.64 -13.49 -0.78
CA ARG A 527 21.96 -12.12 -1.18
C ARG A 527 22.12 -11.19 0.02
N LEU A 528 21.27 -11.31 1.04
CA LEU A 528 21.36 -10.52 2.26
C LEU A 528 22.70 -10.74 2.97
N VAL A 529 23.08 -12.00 3.13
CA VAL A 529 24.36 -12.39 3.72
C VAL A 529 25.53 -11.84 2.89
N GLU A 530 25.48 -11.96 1.57
CA GLU A 530 26.50 -11.39 0.67
C GLU A 530 26.62 -9.86 0.83
N LEU A 531 25.49 -9.14 0.85
CA LEU A 531 25.50 -7.69 0.98
C LEU A 531 25.99 -7.23 2.35
N PHE A 532 25.64 -7.95 3.42
CA PHE A 532 26.12 -7.66 4.77
C PHE A 532 27.63 -7.93 4.94
N ALA A 533 28.17 -8.87 4.16
CA ALA A 533 29.61 -9.09 4.08
C ALA A 533 30.34 -7.97 3.33
N ARG A 534 29.68 -7.32 2.37
CA ARG A 534 30.29 -6.34 1.45
C ARG A 534 30.10 -4.88 1.88
N SER A 535 29.08 -4.59 2.68
CA SER A 535 28.74 -3.22 3.05
C SER A 535 28.13 -3.12 4.45
N ASP A 536 28.93 -2.57 5.35
CA ASP A 536 28.54 -2.12 6.68
C ASP A 536 27.32 -1.20 6.63
N TRP A 537 27.32 -0.26 5.69
CA TRP A 537 26.25 0.72 5.52
C TRP A 537 24.91 0.06 5.18
N ILE A 538 24.91 -0.91 4.25
CA ILE A 538 23.68 -1.64 3.89
C ILE A 538 23.17 -2.42 5.10
N ALA A 539 24.07 -3.12 5.80
CA ALA A 539 23.70 -3.92 6.95
C ALA A 539 23.06 -3.06 8.05
N ASP A 540 23.73 -1.99 8.47
CA ASP A 540 23.23 -1.06 9.49
C ASP A 540 21.89 -0.44 9.08
N LYS A 541 21.71 -0.13 7.80
CA LYS A 541 20.48 0.45 7.27
C LYS A 541 19.31 -0.53 7.25
N VAL A 542 19.51 -1.78 6.83
CA VAL A 542 18.46 -2.82 6.80
C VAL A 542 18.08 -3.26 8.22
N ILE A 543 19.06 -3.35 9.13
CA ILE A 543 18.80 -3.63 10.55
C ILE A 543 17.92 -2.54 11.16
N ARG A 544 18.27 -1.27 10.90
CA ARG A 544 17.54 -0.11 11.41
C ARG A 544 16.14 0.02 10.78
N PHE A 545 16.00 -0.31 9.50
CA PHE A 545 14.75 -0.22 8.74
C PHE A 545 14.39 -1.55 8.07
N PRO A 546 13.85 -2.53 8.82
CA PRO A 546 13.59 -3.87 8.29
C PRO A 546 12.57 -3.95 7.14
N ALA A 547 11.79 -2.88 6.89
CA ALA A 547 10.93 -2.80 5.72
C ALA A 547 11.71 -2.94 4.40
N LEU A 548 13.01 -2.60 4.40
CA LEU A 548 13.90 -2.79 3.25
C LEU A 548 14.16 -4.27 2.90
N LEU A 549 13.79 -5.22 3.76
CA LEU A 549 13.82 -6.64 3.40
C LEU A 549 12.94 -6.95 2.17
N ASP A 550 11.88 -6.18 1.95
CA ASP A 550 11.01 -6.34 0.78
C ASP A 550 11.77 -6.05 -0.52
N GLU A 551 12.74 -5.13 -0.50
CA GLU A 551 13.60 -4.80 -1.65
C GLU A 551 14.63 -5.90 -1.92
N LEU A 552 15.13 -6.59 -0.88
CA LEU A 552 16.17 -7.62 -1.00
C LEU A 552 15.72 -8.88 -1.75
N ILE A 553 14.42 -9.16 -1.74
CA ILE A 553 13.82 -10.28 -2.46
C ILE A 553 13.73 -10.00 -3.97
N ASP A 554 13.57 -8.74 -4.36
CA ASP A 554 13.42 -8.33 -5.75
C ASP A 554 14.68 -8.72 -6.54
N PRO A 555 14.62 -9.68 -7.48
CA PRO A 555 15.79 -10.07 -8.26
C PRO A 555 16.42 -8.90 -9.03
N ALA A 556 15.62 -7.87 -9.35
CA ALA A 556 16.05 -6.67 -10.07
C ALA A 556 16.69 -5.59 -9.16
N LEU A 557 16.83 -5.84 -7.86
CA LEU A 557 17.53 -4.95 -6.94
C LEU A 557 18.94 -4.65 -7.44
N GLY A 558 19.27 -3.36 -7.57
CA GLY A 558 20.56 -2.90 -8.09
C GLY A 558 20.70 -2.89 -9.61
N VAL A 559 19.78 -3.55 -10.33
CA VAL A 559 19.76 -3.60 -11.80
C VAL A 559 18.83 -2.52 -12.37
N HIS A 560 17.62 -2.42 -11.85
CA HIS A 560 16.65 -1.41 -12.28
C HIS A 560 16.72 -0.18 -11.37
N ILE A 561 17.38 0.86 -11.85
CA ILE A 561 17.50 2.15 -11.17
C ILE A 561 16.41 3.09 -11.74
N PRO A 562 15.50 3.62 -10.89
CA PRO A 562 14.45 4.52 -11.37
C PRO A 562 15.02 5.83 -11.91
N ASN A 563 14.34 6.43 -12.88
CA ASN A 563 14.67 7.76 -13.41
C ASN A 563 13.79 8.87 -12.78
N ALA A 564 14.09 10.13 -13.12
CA ALA A 564 13.33 11.31 -12.65
C ALA A 564 11.81 11.23 -12.92
N GLY A 565 11.40 10.67 -14.06
CA GLY A 565 9.99 10.44 -14.40
C GLY A 565 9.33 9.43 -13.47
N ASP A 566 10.00 8.32 -13.17
CA ASP A 566 9.51 7.29 -12.26
C ASP A 566 9.34 7.82 -10.82
N PHE A 567 10.25 8.69 -10.38
CA PHE A 567 10.13 9.36 -9.08
C PHE A 567 8.93 10.29 -9.04
N ASN A 568 8.71 11.08 -10.10
CA ASN A 568 7.55 11.96 -10.16
C ASN A 568 6.23 11.20 -10.11
N VAL A 569 6.11 10.12 -10.90
CA VAL A 569 4.95 9.22 -10.85
C VAL A 569 4.77 8.63 -9.45
N SER A 570 5.85 8.21 -8.81
CA SER A 570 5.80 7.66 -7.45
C SER A 570 5.34 8.68 -6.41
N VAL A 571 5.82 9.92 -6.50
CA VAL A 571 5.43 11.01 -5.61
C VAL A 571 3.97 11.42 -5.82
N ASP A 572 3.51 11.59 -7.06
CA ASP A 572 2.11 11.91 -7.36
C ASP A 572 1.18 10.83 -6.80
N ARG A 573 1.56 9.58 -7.06
CA ARG A 573 0.87 8.41 -6.53
C ARG A 573 0.78 8.41 -5.00
N ILE A 574 1.83 8.84 -4.29
CA ILE A 574 1.82 8.97 -2.82
C ILE A 574 0.87 10.12 -2.40
N LEU A 575 0.98 11.28 -3.04
CA LEU A 575 0.19 12.47 -2.73
C LEU A 575 -1.31 12.29 -2.93
N ASP A 576 -1.71 11.40 -3.85
CA ASP A 576 -3.11 11.11 -4.19
C ASP A 576 -3.77 10.07 -3.27
N THR A 577 -2.99 9.31 -2.51
CA THR A 577 -3.53 8.12 -1.79
C THR A 577 -3.27 8.07 -0.31
N ALA A 578 -2.26 8.77 0.18
CA ALA A 578 -2.04 8.88 1.60
C ALA A 578 -3.18 9.67 2.25
N GLN A 579 -3.72 9.13 3.35
CA GLN A 579 -4.90 9.67 4.02
C GLN A 579 -4.62 11.00 4.73
N ASP A 580 -3.40 11.16 5.23
CA ASP A 580 -2.96 12.33 5.98
C ASP A 580 -1.48 12.66 5.70
N THR A 581 -1.02 13.77 6.28
CA THR A 581 0.35 14.25 6.16
C THR A 581 1.37 13.24 6.68
N GLU A 582 1.08 12.53 7.77
CA GLU A 582 2.02 11.58 8.38
C GLU A 582 2.26 10.39 7.45
N ALA A 583 1.19 9.84 6.87
CA ALA A 583 1.25 8.78 5.87
C ALA A 583 2.00 9.20 4.60
N VAL A 584 1.84 10.47 4.15
CA VAL A 584 2.65 10.99 3.03
C VAL A 584 4.13 10.97 3.38
N LEU A 585 4.51 11.52 4.54
CA LEU A 585 5.91 11.64 4.93
C LEU A 585 6.57 10.28 5.13
N GLU A 586 5.87 9.32 5.74
CA GLU A 586 6.35 7.94 5.86
C GLU A 586 6.59 7.30 4.48
N ALA A 587 5.65 7.47 3.55
CA ALA A 587 5.78 6.89 2.21
C ALA A 587 6.91 7.55 1.38
N LEU A 588 7.09 8.87 1.51
CA LEU A 588 8.22 9.58 0.90
C LEU A 588 9.55 9.12 1.50
N ASN A 589 9.61 8.91 2.82
CA ASN A 589 10.80 8.36 3.48
C ASN A 589 11.11 6.95 3.03
N TYR A 590 10.11 6.07 2.94
CA TYR A 590 10.31 4.72 2.43
C TYR A 590 10.83 4.73 0.98
N LEU A 591 10.24 5.57 0.10
CA LEU A 591 10.72 5.74 -1.27
C LEU A 591 12.20 6.15 -1.32
N LYS A 592 12.59 7.09 -0.45
CA LYS A 592 13.99 7.49 -0.30
C LYS A 592 14.87 6.32 0.09
N LEU A 593 14.53 5.62 1.18
CA LEU A 593 15.34 4.52 1.71
C LEU A 593 15.50 3.37 0.69
N ALA A 594 14.41 2.97 0.05
CA ALA A 594 14.39 1.90 -0.94
C ALA A 594 15.24 2.25 -2.17
N THR A 595 15.14 3.50 -2.65
CA THR A 595 15.93 3.98 -3.77
C THR A 595 17.42 4.06 -3.43
N GLU A 596 17.77 4.62 -2.27
CA GLU A 596 19.17 4.66 -1.81
C GLU A 596 19.77 3.26 -1.69
N LEU A 597 19.00 2.26 -1.22
CA LEU A 597 19.43 0.86 -1.20
C LEU A 597 19.64 0.30 -2.61
N ARG A 598 18.72 0.55 -3.55
CA ARG A 598 18.85 0.13 -4.96
C ARG A 598 20.14 0.69 -5.58
N ILE A 599 20.42 1.97 -5.37
CA ILE A 599 21.64 2.62 -5.88
C ILE A 599 22.88 1.98 -5.24
N ALA A 600 22.91 1.81 -3.91
CA ALA A 600 24.04 1.22 -3.20
C ALA A 600 24.36 -0.20 -3.70
N VAL A 601 23.34 -1.04 -3.89
CA VAL A 601 23.52 -2.39 -4.44
C VAL A 601 24.03 -2.34 -5.88
N GLY A 602 23.49 -1.44 -6.71
CA GLY A 602 23.96 -1.25 -8.10
C GLY A 602 25.43 -0.80 -8.18
N GLN A 603 25.88 0.04 -7.26
CA GLN A 603 27.29 0.45 -7.17
C GLN A 603 28.19 -0.71 -6.73
N LEU A 604 27.80 -1.46 -5.68
CA LEU A 604 28.57 -2.61 -5.20
C LEU A 604 28.69 -3.70 -6.27
N GLN A 605 27.66 -3.90 -7.10
CA GLN A 605 27.70 -4.84 -8.22
C GLN A 605 28.45 -4.31 -9.46
N SER A 606 29.05 -3.12 -9.36
CA SER A 606 29.75 -2.42 -10.45
C SER A 606 28.89 -2.14 -11.69
N GLY A 607 27.56 -2.15 -11.53
CA GLY A 607 26.60 -1.87 -12.60
C GLY A 607 26.23 -0.39 -12.74
N LEU A 608 26.53 0.44 -11.73
CA LEU A 608 26.16 1.86 -11.69
C LEU A 608 27.39 2.77 -11.43
N PRO A 609 27.82 3.59 -12.40
CA PRO A 609 28.88 4.57 -12.21
C PRO A 609 28.55 5.61 -11.14
N ALA A 610 29.59 6.21 -10.53
CA ALA A 610 29.45 7.21 -9.48
C ALA A 610 28.60 8.42 -9.92
N GLU A 611 28.88 8.99 -11.08
CA GLU A 611 28.15 10.14 -11.64
C GLU A 611 26.65 9.83 -11.79
N SER A 612 26.32 8.66 -12.36
CA SER A 612 24.93 8.22 -12.50
C SER A 612 24.25 8.03 -11.14
N ALA A 613 24.95 7.48 -10.15
CA ALA A 613 24.43 7.35 -8.78
C ALA A 613 24.12 8.72 -8.16
N GLN A 614 25.01 9.70 -8.29
CA GLN A 614 24.80 11.05 -7.76
C GLN A 614 23.65 11.77 -8.47
N GLN A 615 23.53 11.60 -9.78
CA GLN A 615 22.41 12.16 -10.53
C GLN A 615 21.08 11.57 -10.05
N VAL A 616 20.97 10.25 -9.91
CA VAL A 616 19.74 9.61 -9.43
C VAL A 616 19.40 10.02 -8.00
N LEU A 617 20.40 10.16 -7.11
CA LEU A 617 20.20 10.68 -5.75
C LEU A 617 19.66 12.13 -5.78
N SER A 618 20.14 12.93 -6.73
CA SER A 618 19.72 14.32 -6.93
C SER A 618 18.29 14.39 -7.50
N ASP A 619 17.98 13.60 -8.52
CA ASP A 619 16.63 13.48 -9.10
C ASP A 619 15.60 13.01 -8.05
N LEU A 620 16.01 12.08 -7.18
CA LEU A 620 15.21 11.63 -6.05
C LEU A 620 14.94 12.78 -5.07
N ALA A 621 15.98 13.53 -4.68
CA ALA A 621 15.82 14.67 -3.77
C ALA A 621 14.88 15.74 -4.37
N ASP A 622 14.99 16.01 -5.67
CA ASP A 622 14.11 16.95 -6.38
C ASP A 622 12.64 16.53 -6.32
N ALA A 623 12.35 15.26 -6.62
CA ALA A 623 11.01 14.71 -6.58
C ALA A 623 10.44 14.71 -5.14
N LEU A 624 11.27 14.40 -4.14
CA LEU A 624 10.86 14.43 -2.72
C LEU A 624 10.57 15.86 -2.26
N LEU A 625 11.40 16.85 -2.63
CA LEU A 625 11.16 18.27 -2.37
C LEU A 625 9.85 18.74 -3.01
N ARG A 626 9.52 18.25 -4.21
CA ARG A 626 8.23 18.52 -4.87
C ARG A 626 7.06 17.96 -4.07
N GLY A 627 7.17 16.72 -3.61
CA GLY A 627 6.18 16.10 -2.72
C GLY A 627 5.96 16.89 -1.43
N VAL A 628 7.05 17.28 -0.76
CA VAL A 628 7.00 18.05 0.49
C VAL A 628 6.41 19.45 0.28
N LEU A 629 6.79 20.15 -0.80
CA LEU A 629 6.22 21.45 -1.15
C LEU A 629 4.70 21.34 -1.36
N ALA A 630 4.24 20.32 -2.09
CA ALA A 630 2.81 20.12 -2.34
C ALA A 630 2.03 19.91 -1.03
N VAL A 631 2.56 19.12 -0.09
CA VAL A 631 1.90 18.88 1.21
C VAL A 631 1.90 20.14 2.07
N ALA A 632 3.04 20.83 2.18
CA ALA A 632 3.15 22.07 2.94
C ALA A 632 2.25 23.17 2.35
N GLY A 633 2.20 23.28 1.03
CA GLY A 633 1.31 24.16 0.29
C GLY A 633 -0.15 23.90 0.63
N ARG A 634 -0.62 22.64 0.52
CA ARG A 634 -2.00 22.26 0.88
C ARG A 634 -2.36 22.59 2.32
N GLU A 635 -1.43 22.51 3.28
CA GLU A 635 -1.69 22.86 4.68
C GLU A 635 -1.83 24.37 4.88
N ILE A 636 -0.93 25.17 4.31
CA ILE A 636 -0.96 26.64 4.42
C ILE A 636 -2.19 27.20 3.68
N GLN A 637 -2.46 26.72 2.47
CA GLN A 637 -3.59 27.15 1.65
C GLN A 637 -4.94 26.95 2.33
N ARG A 638 -5.13 25.80 3.01
CA ARG A 638 -6.35 25.52 3.77
C ARG A 638 -6.65 26.57 4.86
N ARG A 639 -5.62 27.20 5.44
CA ARG A 639 -5.80 28.18 6.54
C ARG A 639 -5.79 29.63 6.09
N HIS A 640 -5.02 29.93 5.04
CA HIS A 640 -4.68 31.30 4.67
C HIS A 640 -5.05 31.65 3.22
N GLY A 641 -5.60 30.71 2.45
CA GLY A 641 -5.90 30.87 1.03
C GLY A 641 -4.64 30.83 0.16
N THR A 642 -4.76 31.34 -1.06
CA THR A 642 -3.68 31.45 -2.05
C THR A 642 -3.35 32.92 -2.33
N PHE A 643 -2.22 33.16 -3.00
CA PHE A 643 -1.97 34.41 -3.71
C PHE A 643 -2.46 34.27 -5.15
N ASP A 644 -2.88 35.38 -5.75
CA ASP A 644 -3.23 35.41 -7.17
C ASP A 644 -1.95 35.63 -7.99
N ASP A 645 -1.62 34.66 -8.84
CA ASP A 645 -0.53 34.72 -9.81
C ASP A 645 -1.05 34.86 -11.26
N GLY A 646 -2.38 34.88 -11.45
CA GLY A 646 -3.06 34.92 -12.74
C GLY A 646 -3.16 33.58 -13.48
N GLU A 647 -2.51 32.52 -13.02
CA GLU A 647 -2.42 31.21 -13.71
C GLU A 647 -2.74 30.00 -12.81
N GLY A 648 -2.96 30.23 -11.50
CA GLY A 648 -3.30 29.20 -10.52
C GLY A 648 -2.12 28.32 -10.11
N HIS A 649 -0.88 28.78 -10.30
CA HIS A 649 0.33 28.07 -9.91
C HIS A 649 0.74 28.39 -8.46
N GLY A 650 1.74 27.67 -7.95
CA GLY A 650 2.35 27.99 -6.66
C GLY A 650 3.07 29.35 -6.73
N THR A 651 3.44 29.91 -5.57
CA THR A 651 4.18 31.19 -5.52
C THR A 651 5.56 31.06 -4.87
N LEU A 652 5.94 29.85 -4.47
CA LEU A 652 7.23 29.52 -3.85
C LEU A 652 8.09 28.68 -4.80
N ALA A 653 9.38 29.00 -4.85
CA ALA A 653 10.43 28.24 -5.50
C ALA A 653 11.49 27.77 -4.50
N ILE A 654 11.99 26.56 -4.70
CA ILE A 654 13.12 25.98 -3.99
C ILE A 654 14.32 25.96 -4.93
N ILE A 655 15.37 26.66 -4.53
CA ILE A 655 16.65 26.75 -5.25
C ILE A 655 17.66 25.89 -4.51
N ALA A 656 18.26 24.92 -5.20
CA ALA A 656 19.33 24.13 -4.65
C ALA A 656 20.69 24.79 -4.87
N TYR A 657 21.56 24.67 -3.89
CA TYR A 657 22.97 25.04 -3.92
C TYR A 657 23.83 23.79 -3.63
N GLY A 658 25.15 23.99 -3.54
CA GLY A 658 26.07 22.96 -3.08
C GLY A 658 26.07 21.71 -3.95
N THR A 659 25.93 20.54 -3.33
CA THR A 659 25.95 19.26 -4.04
C THR A 659 24.63 18.96 -4.75
N LEU A 660 23.47 19.29 -4.15
CA LEU A 660 22.17 19.16 -4.80
C LEU A 660 22.07 20.05 -6.05
N GLY A 661 22.56 21.29 -5.94
CA GLY A 661 22.54 22.27 -7.04
C GLY A 661 23.35 21.80 -8.25
N ALA A 662 24.44 21.07 -8.00
CA ALA A 662 25.31 20.51 -9.02
C ALA A 662 24.87 19.13 -9.56
N GLY A 663 23.85 18.50 -8.97
CA GLY A 663 23.48 17.12 -9.31
C GLY A 663 24.45 16.06 -8.76
N GLU A 664 25.20 16.43 -7.72
CA GLU A 664 26.35 15.66 -7.19
C GLU A 664 26.10 15.12 -5.77
N LEU A 665 24.83 14.88 -5.39
CA LEU A 665 24.50 14.34 -4.05
C LEU A 665 25.21 13.00 -3.77
N ALA A 666 25.62 12.80 -2.51
CA ALA A 666 26.14 11.54 -2.01
C ALA A 666 25.24 10.98 -0.90
N TYR A 667 25.53 9.75 -0.45
CA TYR A 667 24.81 9.14 0.67
C TYR A 667 24.92 10.02 1.92
N GLY A 668 23.77 10.34 2.51
CA GLY A 668 23.71 11.15 3.73
C GLY A 668 24.05 12.63 3.55
N SER A 669 24.13 13.14 2.32
CA SER A 669 24.30 14.57 2.06
C SER A 669 23.14 15.41 2.60
N ASP A 670 23.47 16.57 3.16
CA ASP A 670 22.51 17.61 3.52
C ASP A 670 21.99 18.31 2.25
N LEU A 671 20.77 18.86 2.31
CA LEU A 671 20.22 19.66 1.21
C LEU A 671 20.49 21.14 1.45
N ASP A 672 21.38 21.73 0.66
CA ASP A 672 21.60 23.17 0.62
C ASP A 672 20.49 23.83 -0.21
N ILE A 673 19.49 24.45 0.43
CA ILE A 673 18.34 25.06 -0.27
C ILE A 673 18.04 26.50 0.17
N VAL A 674 17.57 27.30 -0.79
CA VAL A 674 17.10 28.68 -0.59
C VAL A 674 15.69 28.80 -1.14
N PHE A 675 14.85 29.57 -0.46
CA PHE A 675 13.45 29.77 -0.82
C PHE A 675 13.24 31.15 -1.45
N LEU A 676 12.75 31.18 -2.68
CA LEU A 676 12.40 32.40 -3.40
C LEU A 676 10.90 32.44 -3.67
N PHE A 677 10.29 33.62 -3.67
CA PHE A 677 8.88 33.78 -4.01
C PHE A 677 8.64 34.99 -4.91
N GLU A 678 7.47 34.99 -5.56
CA GLU A 678 6.97 36.13 -6.32
C GLU A 678 5.44 36.19 -6.16
N THR A 679 4.90 37.39 -5.92
CA THR A 679 3.46 37.60 -5.70
C THR A 679 3.03 38.94 -6.27
N ARG A 680 1.82 39.00 -6.85
CA ARG A 680 1.26 40.25 -7.39
C ARG A 680 0.34 41.00 -6.43
N THR A 681 -0.15 40.33 -5.39
CA THR A 681 -1.06 40.91 -4.40
C THR A 681 -0.37 41.12 -3.06
N GLU A 682 -0.83 42.10 -2.29
CA GLU A 682 -0.26 42.43 -0.98
C GLU A 682 -0.70 41.47 0.14
N GLN A 683 -1.76 40.68 -0.08
CA GLN A 683 -2.30 39.74 0.88
C GLN A 683 -2.84 38.47 0.21
N SER A 684 -2.87 37.36 0.96
CA SER A 684 -3.51 36.11 0.55
C SER A 684 -5.05 36.18 0.66
N ASN A 685 -5.76 35.38 -0.13
CA ASN A 685 -7.22 35.49 -0.30
C ASN A 685 -8.09 34.64 0.66
N GLY A 686 -7.51 34.02 1.69
CA GLY A 686 -8.24 33.14 2.61
C GLY A 686 -8.83 33.85 3.84
N GLU A 687 -9.49 33.08 4.71
CA GLU A 687 -10.18 33.60 5.92
C GLU A 687 -9.24 34.33 6.90
N ARG A 688 -7.95 34.00 6.88
CA ARG A 688 -6.90 34.63 7.69
C ARG A 688 -5.76 35.11 6.78
N PRO A 689 -5.90 36.28 6.13
CA PRO A 689 -4.93 36.78 5.17
C PRO A 689 -3.55 37.02 5.84
N LEU A 690 -2.48 36.77 5.08
CA LEU A 690 -1.10 37.04 5.49
C LEU A 690 -0.39 37.88 4.43
N SER A 691 0.67 38.60 4.83
CA SER A 691 1.60 39.22 3.86
C SER A 691 2.39 38.15 3.10
N PRO A 692 2.89 38.44 1.89
CA PRO A 692 3.70 37.51 1.11
C PRO A 692 4.86 36.91 1.91
N GLU A 693 5.64 37.72 2.62
CA GLU A 693 6.80 37.28 3.38
C GLU A 693 6.39 36.31 4.49
N GLN A 694 5.32 36.63 5.23
CA GLN A 694 4.83 35.79 6.33
C GLN A 694 4.27 34.46 5.83
N TYR A 695 3.52 34.49 4.72
CA TYR A 695 2.93 33.31 4.12
C TYR A 695 4.00 32.33 3.64
N HIS A 696 4.95 32.83 2.85
CA HIS A 696 6.04 32.02 2.30
C HIS A 696 7.02 31.58 3.39
N ALA A 697 7.30 32.41 4.39
CA ALA A 697 8.13 32.01 5.52
C ALA A 697 7.50 30.84 6.31
N ARG A 698 6.18 30.87 6.55
CA ARG A 698 5.47 29.75 7.19
C ARG A 698 5.51 28.49 6.35
N MET A 699 5.34 28.63 5.03
CA MET A 699 5.44 27.50 4.11
C MET A 699 6.86 26.89 4.12
N ALA A 700 7.90 27.72 4.02
CA ALA A 700 9.29 27.30 4.11
C ALA A 700 9.61 26.63 5.46
N GLN A 701 9.17 27.20 6.58
CA GLN A 701 9.30 26.57 7.91
C GLN A 701 8.62 25.20 7.97
N ARG A 702 7.47 25.05 7.31
CA ARG A 702 6.75 23.78 7.26
C ARG A 702 7.47 22.73 6.41
N ILE A 703 8.03 23.14 5.28
CA ILE A 703 8.90 22.30 4.44
C ILE A 703 10.10 21.81 5.25
N LEU A 704 10.80 22.70 5.96
CA LEU A 704 11.92 22.34 6.83
C LEU A 704 11.51 21.34 7.92
N SER A 705 10.35 21.57 8.55
CA SER A 705 9.80 20.65 9.55
C SER A 705 9.50 19.27 8.97
N PHE A 706 8.96 19.19 7.75
CA PHE A 706 8.65 17.92 7.09
C PHE A 706 9.88 17.16 6.61
N LEU A 707 10.94 17.86 6.20
CA LEU A 707 12.19 17.23 5.82
C LEU A 707 12.91 16.59 7.02
N THR A 708 12.74 17.17 8.21
CA THR A 708 13.49 16.81 9.43
C THR A 708 12.70 15.98 10.45
N VAL A 709 11.38 15.87 10.32
CA VAL A 709 10.55 15.07 11.24
C VAL A 709 10.93 13.58 11.18
N MET A 710 10.92 12.93 12.35
CA MET A 710 11.22 11.50 12.46
C MET A 710 9.95 10.67 12.22
N THR A 711 10.01 9.79 11.24
CA THR A 711 8.99 8.80 10.90
C THR A 711 9.51 7.38 11.25
N PRO A 712 8.67 6.32 11.22
CA PRO A 712 9.14 4.95 11.30
C PRO A 712 10.28 4.62 10.30
N SER A 713 10.26 5.23 9.12
CA SER A 713 11.31 5.14 8.08
C SER A 713 12.41 6.21 8.21
N GLY A 714 12.55 6.85 9.37
CA GLY A 714 13.60 7.85 9.62
C GLY A 714 13.18 9.27 9.22
N ARG A 715 14.17 10.13 8.92
CA ARG A 715 13.96 11.50 8.40
C ARG A 715 14.30 11.56 6.91
N LEU A 716 13.69 12.51 6.17
CA LEU A 716 13.96 12.67 4.75
C LEU A 716 15.38 13.19 4.56
N TYR A 717 15.64 14.43 4.99
CA TYR A 717 16.93 15.07 4.83
C TYR A 717 17.23 16.03 5.97
N GLU A 718 18.52 16.16 6.28
CA GLU A 718 19.01 17.37 6.92
C GLU A 718 19.09 18.49 5.89
N VAL A 719 18.87 19.73 6.36
CA VAL A 719 18.72 20.87 5.46
C VAL A 719 19.58 22.03 5.93
N ASP A 720 20.35 22.59 5.00
CA ASP A 720 21.11 23.80 5.21
C ASP A 720 20.51 24.95 4.39
N THR A 721 20.21 26.06 5.05
CA THR A 721 19.66 27.27 4.44
C THR A 721 20.60 28.47 4.57
N ARG A 722 21.87 28.25 4.94
CA ARG A 722 22.85 29.31 5.23
C ARG A 722 23.32 30.08 3.99
N LEU A 723 23.13 29.54 2.79
CA LEU A 723 23.50 30.19 1.53
C LEU A 723 22.47 31.20 1.01
N ARG A 724 21.41 31.48 1.78
CA ARG A 724 20.46 32.55 1.47
C ARG A 724 21.08 33.94 1.71
N PRO A 725 20.55 35.01 1.10
CA PRO A 725 21.01 36.38 1.34
C PRO A 725 21.13 36.72 2.83
N ASN A 726 22.26 37.31 3.24
CA ASN A 726 22.58 37.61 4.65
C ASN A 726 22.71 36.39 5.58
N GLY A 727 22.79 35.19 5.03
CA GLY A 727 22.96 33.93 5.75
C GLY A 727 21.99 33.74 6.91
N ARG A 728 22.49 33.37 8.09
CA ARG A 728 21.66 33.14 9.29
C ARG A 728 20.90 34.38 9.76
N ALA A 729 21.43 35.58 9.50
CA ALA A 729 20.80 36.85 9.88
C ALA A 729 19.71 37.29 8.88
N GLY A 730 19.70 36.71 7.67
CA GLY A 730 18.72 37.00 6.64
C GLY A 730 17.39 36.28 6.81
N SER A 731 16.35 36.85 6.20
CA SER A 731 15.02 36.23 6.09
C SER A 731 15.11 34.83 5.47
N LEU A 732 14.29 33.89 5.95
CA LEU A 732 14.26 32.51 5.43
C LEU A 732 13.80 32.46 3.97
N VAL A 733 12.96 33.40 3.57
CA VAL A 733 12.44 33.56 2.22
C VAL A 733 12.78 34.95 1.69
N SER A 734 13.06 35.05 0.39
CA SER A 734 13.31 36.32 -0.30
C SER A 734 12.44 36.44 -1.54
N SER A 735 11.97 37.65 -1.85
CA SER A 735 11.34 37.90 -3.15
C SER A 735 12.39 37.80 -4.26
N MET A 736 11.98 37.43 -5.49
CA MET A 736 12.91 37.38 -6.63
C MET A 736 13.60 38.73 -6.85
N ARG A 737 12.87 39.83 -6.67
CA ARG A 737 13.42 41.19 -6.74
C ARG A 737 14.52 41.42 -5.69
N ALA A 738 14.25 41.15 -4.42
CA ALA A 738 15.21 41.35 -3.35
C ALA A 738 16.46 40.46 -3.53
N PHE A 739 16.25 39.22 -3.98
CA PHE A 739 17.35 38.31 -4.31
C PHE A 739 18.22 38.86 -5.45
N SER A 740 17.61 39.38 -6.52
CA SER A 740 18.33 40.02 -7.63
C SER A 740 19.13 41.25 -7.19
N GLU A 741 18.54 42.12 -6.37
CA GLU A 741 19.20 43.33 -5.87
C GLU A 741 20.40 42.98 -4.97
N TYR A 742 20.24 41.99 -4.06
CA TYR A 742 21.31 41.51 -3.20
C TYR A 742 22.48 40.92 -4.00
N GLN A 743 22.18 40.01 -4.93
CA GLN A 743 23.19 39.34 -5.75
C GLN A 743 24.00 40.31 -6.62
N GLN A 744 23.41 41.44 -7.02
CA GLN A 744 24.07 42.44 -7.86
C GLN A 744 24.95 43.41 -7.06
N ASN A 745 24.52 43.78 -5.85
CA ASN A 745 25.09 44.92 -5.12
C ASN A 745 25.86 44.53 -3.85
N GLU A 746 25.50 43.43 -3.20
CA GLU A 746 25.97 43.08 -1.84
C GLU A 746 26.70 41.73 -1.76
N ALA A 747 26.46 40.81 -2.71
CA ALA A 747 27.01 39.47 -2.65
C ALA A 747 28.55 39.44 -2.68
N TRP A 748 29.13 38.68 -1.77
CA TRP A 748 30.57 38.42 -1.71
C TRP A 748 30.98 37.41 -2.78
N THR A 749 32.27 37.39 -3.13
CA THR A 749 32.83 36.46 -4.13
C THR A 749 32.54 34.98 -3.83
N TRP A 750 32.53 34.57 -2.55
CA TRP A 750 32.18 33.21 -2.16
C TRP A 750 30.69 32.87 -2.39
N GLU A 751 29.80 33.87 -2.33
CA GLU A 751 28.38 33.69 -2.65
C GLU A 751 28.19 33.55 -4.16
N LEU A 752 28.95 34.32 -4.96
CA LEU A 752 28.98 34.16 -6.41
C LEU A 752 29.54 32.79 -6.81
N GLN A 753 30.57 32.32 -6.11
CA GLN A 753 31.12 30.97 -6.27
C GLN A 753 30.06 29.90 -5.97
N ALA A 754 29.31 30.03 -4.88
CA ALA A 754 28.20 29.13 -4.57
C ALA A 754 27.08 29.20 -5.62
N LEU A 755 26.78 30.40 -6.16
CA LEU A 755 25.77 30.63 -7.19
C LEU A 755 26.10 29.92 -8.52
N THR A 756 27.37 29.70 -8.84
CA THR A 756 27.76 28.90 -10.04
C THR A 756 27.15 27.50 -10.04
N ARG A 757 26.93 26.92 -8.86
CA ARG A 757 26.33 25.58 -8.68
C ARG A 757 24.83 25.63 -8.41
N ALA A 758 24.25 26.82 -8.26
CA ALA A 758 22.85 26.94 -7.88
C ALA A 758 21.91 26.62 -9.07
N ARG A 759 20.86 25.84 -8.83
CA ARG A 759 19.81 25.55 -9.82
C ARG A 759 18.41 25.62 -9.22
N PHE A 760 17.45 25.89 -10.09
CA PHE A 760 16.03 25.75 -9.75
C PHE A 760 15.68 24.26 -9.61
N VAL A 761 14.91 23.91 -8.58
CA VAL A 761 14.49 22.51 -8.34
C VAL A 761 12.99 22.35 -8.43
N VAL A 762 12.25 23.13 -7.64
CA VAL A 762 10.80 23.01 -7.53
C VAL A 762 10.19 24.39 -7.53
N GLY A 763 9.12 24.57 -8.30
CA GLY A 763 8.28 25.75 -8.29
C GLY A 763 7.64 25.96 -9.66
N PRO A 764 6.97 27.09 -9.87
CA PRO A 764 6.37 27.43 -11.15
C PRO A 764 7.43 27.68 -12.25
N PRO A 765 7.16 27.32 -13.51
CA PRO A 765 8.07 27.57 -14.64
C PRO A 765 8.43 29.06 -14.86
N SER A 766 7.52 29.97 -14.48
CA SER A 766 7.76 31.41 -14.54
C SER A 766 8.85 31.85 -13.56
N LEU A 767 8.87 31.29 -12.35
CA LEU A 767 9.90 31.56 -11.34
C LEU A 767 11.24 30.92 -11.73
N GLU A 768 11.22 29.77 -12.42
CA GLU A 768 12.42 29.15 -12.97
C GLU A 768 13.10 30.07 -13.99
N SER A 769 12.34 30.57 -14.96
CA SER A 769 12.83 31.48 -15.98
C SER A 769 13.41 32.76 -15.36
N ALA A 770 12.73 33.31 -14.34
CA ALA A 770 13.19 34.49 -13.62
C ALA A 770 14.51 34.24 -12.86
N PHE A 771 14.61 33.12 -12.12
CA PHE A 771 15.82 32.75 -11.40
C PHE A 771 17.00 32.54 -12.36
N GLN A 772 16.80 31.82 -13.47
CA GLN A 772 17.84 31.59 -14.47
C GLN A 772 18.38 32.91 -15.04
N ALA A 773 17.49 33.85 -15.36
CA ALA A 773 17.87 35.18 -15.84
C ALA A 773 18.67 35.98 -14.81
N ILE A 774 18.26 35.96 -13.53
CA ILE A 774 18.99 36.62 -12.44
C ILE A 774 20.38 35.98 -12.29
N ARG A 775 20.45 34.66 -12.21
CA ARG A 775 21.71 33.92 -12.07
C ARG A 775 22.67 34.21 -13.22
N GLN A 776 22.21 34.12 -14.46
CA GLN A 776 23.03 34.41 -15.63
C GLN A 776 23.54 35.86 -15.59
N LYS A 777 22.66 36.83 -15.33
CA LYS A 777 23.04 38.25 -15.24
C LYS A 777 24.09 38.49 -14.16
N THR A 778 23.94 37.86 -12.99
CA THR A 778 24.89 37.99 -11.88
C THR A 778 26.25 37.37 -12.22
N LEU A 779 26.27 36.14 -12.77
CA LEU A 779 27.52 35.45 -13.11
C LEU A 779 28.25 36.09 -14.30
N CYS A 780 27.54 36.75 -15.23
CA CYS A 780 28.14 37.48 -16.34
C CYS A 780 28.69 38.87 -15.96
N ARG A 781 28.78 39.21 -14.67
CA ARG A 781 29.41 40.44 -14.22
C ARG A 781 30.91 40.41 -14.56
N LYS A 782 31.42 41.52 -15.11
CA LYS A 782 32.86 41.64 -15.41
C LYS A 782 33.66 41.71 -14.12
N CYS A 783 34.58 40.77 -13.93
CA CYS A 783 35.53 40.73 -12.82
C CYS A 783 36.97 40.70 -13.35
N ASP A 784 37.91 41.14 -12.51
CA ASP A 784 39.35 40.97 -12.78
C ASP A 784 39.79 39.58 -12.31
N GLU A 785 40.32 38.77 -13.22
CA GLU A 785 40.65 37.35 -12.95
C GLU A 785 41.74 37.20 -11.88
N ALA A 786 42.72 38.11 -11.84
CA ALA A 786 43.79 38.07 -10.84
C ALA A 786 43.27 38.34 -9.43
N THR A 787 42.45 39.39 -9.27
CA THR A 787 41.80 39.71 -7.99
C THR A 787 40.89 38.56 -7.53
N LEU A 788 40.12 37.97 -8.45
CA LEU A 788 39.26 36.84 -8.16
C LEU A 788 40.05 35.59 -7.72
N ALA A 789 41.15 35.28 -8.40
CA ALA A 789 42.03 34.17 -8.02
C ALA A 789 42.63 34.36 -6.62
N ASP A 790 43.03 35.59 -6.27
CA ASP A 790 43.55 35.92 -4.94
C ASP A 790 42.48 35.71 -3.84
N GLU A 791 41.26 36.19 -4.06
CA GLU A 791 40.13 36.00 -3.12
C GLU A 791 39.77 34.52 -2.93
N LEU A 792 39.74 33.75 -4.03
CA LEU A 792 39.49 32.30 -3.99
C LEU A 792 40.61 31.55 -3.27
N ARG A 793 41.87 31.95 -3.45
CA ARG A 793 43.02 31.37 -2.73
C ARG A 793 42.90 31.60 -1.22
N GLU A 794 42.60 32.82 -0.80
CA GLU A 794 42.43 33.16 0.62
C GLU A 794 41.29 32.32 1.25
N MET A 795 40.18 32.21 0.53
CA MET A 795 39.03 31.42 0.97
C MET A 795 39.35 29.93 1.08
N ARG A 796 40.04 29.36 0.08
CA ARG A 796 40.47 27.96 0.09
C ARG A 796 41.41 27.68 1.26
N GLY A 797 42.30 28.62 1.60
CA GLY A 797 43.16 28.55 2.77
C GLY A 797 42.39 28.53 4.09
N LYS A 798 41.37 29.39 4.24
CA LYS A 798 40.49 29.36 5.43
C LYS A 798 39.77 28.01 5.58
N ILE A 799 39.24 27.46 4.49
CA ILE A 799 38.61 26.13 4.48
C ILE A 799 39.62 25.05 4.86
N ALA A 800 40.83 25.09 4.28
CA ALA A 800 41.89 24.12 4.59
C ALA A 800 42.24 24.12 6.09
N ALA A 801 42.46 25.32 6.66
CA ALA A 801 42.82 25.50 8.05
C ALA A 801 41.72 25.02 9.02
N GLU A 802 40.45 25.31 8.70
CA GLU A 802 39.31 24.86 9.51
C GLU A 802 39.23 23.32 9.54
N HIS A 803 39.33 22.65 8.40
CA HIS A 803 39.27 21.19 8.34
C HIS A 803 40.49 20.53 8.98
N ALA A 804 41.70 21.08 8.78
CA ALA A 804 42.91 20.61 9.45
C ALA A 804 42.82 20.71 10.98
N SER A 805 42.11 21.72 11.50
CA SER A 805 41.89 21.87 12.94
C SER A 805 40.89 20.85 13.54
N ARG A 806 40.00 20.27 12.73
CA ARG A 806 39.01 19.28 13.17
C ARG A 806 39.59 17.86 13.24
N SER A 807 40.32 17.44 12.21
CA SER A 807 40.95 16.11 12.14
C SER A 807 42.04 16.05 11.07
N ALA A 808 43.13 15.35 11.36
CA ALA A 808 44.18 15.05 10.38
C ALA A 808 43.70 14.10 9.26
N GLU A 809 42.70 13.26 9.54
CA GLU A 809 42.06 12.40 8.53
C GLU A 809 41.15 13.20 7.59
N ASP A 810 40.41 14.19 8.12
CA ASP A 810 39.58 15.09 7.29
C ASP A 810 40.42 15.89 6.30
N ALA A 811 41.59 16.37 6.73
CA ALA A 811 42.53 17.10 5.88
C ALA A 811 43.13 16.22 4.77
N ARG A 812 43.28 14.91 5.01
CA ARG A 812 43.77 13.93 4.02
C ARG A 812 42.64 13.28 3.22
N SER A 813 41.39 13.67 3.46
CA SER A 813 40.25 13.14 2.71
C SER A 813 40.35 13.50 1.23
N VAL A 814 39.78 12.65 0.38
CA VAL A 814 39.67 12.84 -1.07
C VAL A 814 39.06 14.19 -1.46
N LYS A 815 38.27 14.77 -0.55
CA LYS A 815 37.62 16.07 -0.73
C LYS A 815 38.60 17.24 -0.56
N HIS A 816 39.46 17.20 0.45
CA HIS A 816 40.23 18.37 0.91
C HIS A 816 41.74 18.30 0.64
N GLN A 817 42.27 17.13 0.27
CA GLN A 817 43.68 16.97 -0.13
C GLN A 817 44.03 17.83 -1.36
N PRO A 818 45.32 18.18 -1.57
CA PRO A 818 45.76 18.88 -2.77
C PRO A 818 45.36 18.16 -4.06
N GLY A 819 44.76 18.89 -5.00
CA GLY A 819 44.19 18.33 -6.23
C GLY A 819 42.93 17.49 -6.01
N GLY A 820 42.33 17.53 -4.82
CA GLY A 820 41.08 16.86 -4.47
C GLY A 820 39.83 17.53 -5.05
N LEU A 821 38.65 17.05 -4.65
CA LEU A 821 37.36 17.52 -5.19
C LEU A 821 37.19 19.03 -5.09
N VAL A 822 37.52 19.63 -3.93
CA VAL A 822 37.33 21.06 -3.69
C VAL A 822 38.25 21.89 -4.59
N ASP A 823 39.47 21.44 -4.86
CA ASP A 823 40.41 22.18 -5.71
C ASP A 823 39.89 22.20 -7.17
N ILE A 824 39.38 21.07 -7.66
CA ILE A 824 38.79 20.98 -9.01
C ILE A 824 37.53 21.86 -9.11
N GLU A 825 36.67 21.86 -8.09
CA GLU A 825 35.51 22.76 -8.03
C GLU A 825 35.93 24.24 -8.09
N PHE A 826 36.95 24.63 -7.32
CA PHE A 826 37.45 26.00 -7.30
C PHE A 826 38.03 26.43 -8.65
N ILE A 827 38.76 25.56 -9.35
CA ILE A 827 39.25 25.83 -10.72
C ILE A 827 38.08 26.08 -11.68
N ALA A 828 37.08 25.20 -11.65
CA ALA A 828 35.89 25.34 -12.50
C ALA A 828 35.18 26.68 -12.19
N GLN A 829 34.97 26.98 -10.91
CA GLN A 829 34.28 28.20 -10.48
C GLN A 829 35.03 29.49 -10.85
N LEU A 830 36.36 29.50 -10.71
CA LEU A 830 37.20 30.60 -11.21
C LEU A 830 36.97 30.82 -12.71
N GLY A 831 37.04 29.75 -13.52
CA GLY A 831 36.86 29.83 -14.95
C GLY A 831 35.47 30.33 -15.35
N ILE A 832 34.42 29.87 -14.68
CA ILE A 832 33.05 30.35 -14.93
C ILE A 832 32.94 31.84 -14.62
N LEU A 833 33.39 32.28 -13.44
CA LEU A 833 33.26 33.68 -13.01
C LEU A 833 34.14 34.64 -13.84
N ALA A 834 35.33 34.21 -14.26
CA ALA A 834 36.21 34.99 -15.12
C ALA A 834 35.70 35.04 -16.58
N GLY A 835 35.15 33.93 -17.08
CA GLY A 835 34.79 33.77 -18.49
C GLY A 835 33.35 34.15 -18.85
N ALA A 836 32.40 34.09 -17.91
CA ALA A 836 30.97 34.18 -18.20
C ALA A 836 30.54 35.52 -18.83
N ALA A 837 31.22 36.62 -18.48
CA ALA A 837 30.96 37.93 -19.10
C ALA A 837 31.18 37.94 -20.63
N SER A 838 32.16 37.17 -21.11
CA SER A 838 32.47 37.04 -22.54
C SER A 838 31.76 35.84 -23.19
N HIS A 839 31.45 34.81 -22.41
CA HIS A 839 30.84 33.57 -22.85
C HIS A 839 29.66 33.19 -21.94
N PRO A 840 28.47 33.82 -22.09
CA PRO A 840 27.33 33.59 -21.22
C PRO A 840 26.85 32.13 -21.14
N GLN A 841 27.18 31.30 -22.14
CA GLN A 841 26.90 29.87 -22.16
C GLN A 841 27.62 29.10 -21.03
N LEU A 842 28.72 29.63 -20.48
CA LEU A 842 29.40 29.05 -19.31
C LEU A 842 28.49 28.98 -18.08
N THR A 843 27.44 29.79 -18.01
CA THR A 843 26.50 29.77 -16.89
C THR A 843 25.52 28.60 -16.94
N ALA A 844 25.36 27.90 -18.07
CA ALA A 844 24.37 26.82 -18.21
C ALA A 844 24.62 25.60 -17.30
N PRO A 845 25.82 24.99 -17.28
CA PRO A 845 26.07 23.84 -16.40
C PRO A 845 26.25 24.25 -14.93
N THR A 846 25.67 23.48 -14.02
CA THR A 846 25.87 23.62 -12.57
C THR A 846 26.73 22.52 -11.96
N GLY A 847 26.81 21.36 -12.62
CA GLY A 847 27.70 20.25 -12.24
C GLY A 847 29.13 20.48 -12.68
N THR A 848 30.09 20.01 -11.88
CA THR A 848 31.52 20.28 -12.04
C THR A 848 32.07 19.71 -13.36
N VAL A 849 31.65 18.49 -13.73
CA VAL A 849 32.01 17.88 -15.04
C VAL A 849 31.54 18.77 -16.19
N GLY A 850 30.27 19.15 -16.18
CA GLY A 850 29.70 20.02 -17.21
C GLY A 850 30.35 21.41 -17.27
N GLN A 851 30.78 21.95 -16.12
CA GLN A 851 31.53 23.21 -16.06
C GLN A 851 32.93 23.07 -16.68
N VAL A 852 33.66 22.01 -16.36
CA VAL A 852 34.97 21.71 -16.98
C VAL A 852 34.82 21.57 -18.50
N ASP A 853 33.78 20.87 -18.96
CA ASP A 853 33.50 20.68 -20.39
C ASP A 853 33.19 22.01 -21.10
N ALA A 854 32.39 22.86 -20.47
CA ALA A 854 32.07 24.18 -21.00
C ALA A 854 33.29 25.10 -21.06
N LEU A 855 34.19 25.02 -20.08
CA LEU A 855 35.45 25.77 -20.06
C LEU A 855 36.46 25.28 -21.11
N ALA A 856 36.48 23.98 -21.40
CA ALA A 856 37.26 23.44 -22.50
C ALA A 856 36.71 23.93 -23.85
N ALA A 857 35.39 24.00 -24.00
CA ALA A 857 34.74 24.46 -25.23
C ALA A 857 35.00 25.94 -25.56
N THR A 858 35.28 26.78 -24.55
CA THR A 858 35.67 28.18 -24.75
C THR A 858 37.17 28.38 -24.89
N GLY A 859 37.97 27.33 -24.70
CA GLY A 859 39.44 27.38 -24.69
C GLY A 859 40.03 27.99 -23.43
N TRP A 860 39.25 28.16 -22.34
CA TRP A 860 39.80 28.60 -21.05
C TRP A 860 40.65 27.49 -20.39
N LEU A 861 40.24 26.22 -20.56
CA LEU A 861 41.07 25.04 -20.32
C LEU A 861 41.53 24.46 -21.65
N ASP A 862 42.79 24.02 -21.72
CA ASP A 862 43.20 23.17 -22.84
C ASP A 862 42.60 21.76 -22.73
N SER A 863 42.56 21.03 -23.85
CA SER A 863 41.94 19.70 -23.90
C SER A 863 42.59 18.67 -22.95
N GLY A 864 43.89 18.80 -22.70
CA GLY A 864 44.63 17.91 -21.81
C GLY A 864 44.38 18.22 -20.33
N GLU A 865 44.33 19.51 -19.97
CA GLU A 865 43.90 20.00 -18.66
C GLU A 865 42.49 19.49 -18.33
N ALA A 866 41.53 19.75 -19.22
CA ALA A 866 40.13 19.36 -19.01
C ALA A 866 39.95 17.85 -18.83
N GLN A 867 40.61 17.03 -19.67
CA GLN A 867 40.57 15.58 -19.54
C GLN A 867 41.13 15.10 -18.20
N THR A 868 42.27 15.67 -17.77
CA THR A 868 42.91 15.31 -16.51
C THR A 868 42.03 15.68 -15.30
N LEU A 869 41.42 16.86 -15.31
CA LEU A 869 40.50 17.29 -14.25
C LEU A 869 39.25 16.39 -14.21
N ARG A 870 38.68 16.04 -15.36
CA ARG A 870 37.52 15.13 -15.46
C ARG A 870 37.82 13.75 -14.88
N GLU A 871 38.95 13.15 -15.28
CA GLU A 871 39.36 11.84 -14.77
C GLU A 871 39.63 11.85 -13.26
N SER A 872 40.29 12.90 -12.77
CA SER A 872 40.59 13.06 -11.34
C SER A 872 39.30 13.22 -10.53
N LEU A 873 38.36 14.03 -11.03
CA LEU A 873 37.05 14.25 -10.43
C LEU A 873 36.24 12.95 -10.34
N MET A 874 36.10 12.22 -11.46
CA MET A 874 35.33 10.98 -11.52
C MET A 874 35.90 9.90 -10.58
N ARG A 875 37.24 9.76 -10.51
CA ARG A 875 37.89 8.84 -9.57
C ARG A 875 37.62 9.26 -8.13
N ALA A 876 37.80 10.54 -7.82
CA ALA A 876 37.60 11.07 -6.47
C ALA A 876 36.13 10.91 -6.00
N GLN A 877 35.15 11.14 -6.88
CA GLN A 877 33.73 10.92 -6.59
C GLN A 877 33.42 9.43 -6.37
N SER A 878 33.98 8.55 -7.19
CA SER A 878 33.82 7.10 -7.02
C SER A 878 34.39 6.61 -5.69
N VAL A 879 35.60 7.04 -5.32
CA VAL A 879 36.21 6.72 -4.03
C VAL A 879 35.35 7.23 -2.88
N LYS A 880 34.84 8.47 -2.95
CA LYS A 880 33.99 9.06 -1.92
C LYS A 880 32.70 8.27 -1.69
N LEU A 881 32.00 7.85 -2.75
CA LEU A 881 30.76 7.06 -2.63
C LEU A 881 31.04 5.66 -2.10
N MET A 882 32.07 4.99 -2.62
CA MET A 882 32.42 3.64 -2.18
C MET A 882 32.89 3.60 -0.73
N ALA A 883 33.67 4.59 -0.30
CA ALA A 883 34.10 4.71 1.10
C ALA A 883 32.89 4.85 2.05
N ALA A 884 31.82 5.53 1.63
CA ALA A 884 30.59 5.63 2.43
C ALA A 884 29.85 4.28 2.56
N LEU A 885 30.00 3.37 1.59
CA LEU A 885 29.33 2.06 1.60
C LEU A 885 30.12 0.99 2.34
N VAL A 886 31.45 0.98 2.19
CA VAL A 886 32.33 -0.10 2.68
C VAL A 886 33.06 0.29 3.97
N GLY A 887 33.06 1.58 4.35
CA GLY A 887 33.66 2.06 5.61
C GLY A 887 35.19 2.28 5.53
N GLU A 888 35.86 1.69 4.54
CA GLU A 888 37.26 1.93 4.23
C GLU A 888 37.39 2.74 2.94
N SER A 889 38.28 3.74 2.92
CA SER A 889 38.68 4.41 1.68
C SER A 889 39.55 3.41 0.90
N PRO A 890 39.21 3.03 -0.35
CA PRO A 890 40.04 2.09 -1.10
C PRO A 890 41.50 2.55 -1.10
N ASP A 891 42.41 1.61 -0.81
CA ASP A 891 43.88 1.77 -0.71
C ASP A 891 44.56 2.25 -2.00
N THR A 892 43.79 2.70 -2.99
CA THR A 892 44.31 3.22 -4.25
C THR A 892 44.74 4.67 -4.05
N PRO A 893 46.05 4.99 -3.99
CA PRO A 893 46.48 6.38 -3.93
C PRO A 893 45.97 7.11 -5.17
N LEU A 894 45.18 8.17 -4.95
CA LEU A 894 44.75 9.07 -6.01
C LEU A 894 45.97 9.89 -6.44
N ASP A 895 46.54 9.59 -7.61
CA ASP A 895 47.56 10.44 -8.23
C ASP A 895 46.91 11.74 -8.76
N ASN A 896 46.75 12.69 -7.86
CA ASN A 896 46.17 14.01 -8.13
C ASN A 896 47.24 15.09 -8.34
N ALA A 897 48.52 14.73 -8.51
CA ALA A 897 49.62 15.70 -8.61
C ALA A 897 49.44 16.70 -9.75
N LYS A 898 48.90 16.23 -10.90
CA LYS A 898 48.59 17.11 -12.04
C LYS A 898 47.45 18.08 -11.73
N ALA A 899 46.37 17.60 -11.10
CA ALA A 899 45.25 18.45 -10.71
C ALA A 899 45.67 19.51 -9.68
N ALA A 900 46.53 19.13 -8.72
CA ALA A 900 47.15 20.06 -7.79
C ALA A 900 48.03 21.10 -8.52
N GLY A 901 48.82 20.69 -9.50
CA GLY A 901 49.61 21.61 -10.33
C GLY A 901 48.75 22.61 -11.12
N PHE A 902 47.59 22.19 -11.63
CA PHE A 902 46.65 23.11 -12.29
C PHE A 902 46.02 24.10 -11.31
N PHE A 903 45.69 23.65 -10.10
CA PHE A 903 45.21 24.52 -9.03
C PHE A 903 46.26 25.60 -8.69
N GLU A 904 47.51 25.18 -8.48
CA GLU A 904 48.62 26.10 -8.19
C GLU A 904 48.87 27.08 -9.34
N ALA A 905 48.76 26.64 -10.59
CA ALA A 905 48.97 27.51 -11.75
C ALA A 905 47.88 28.59 -11.93
N ARG A 906 46.62 28.26 -11.60
CA ARG A 906 45.46 29.15 -11.84
C ARG A 906 45.07 29.98 -10.63
N ILE A 907 45.05 29.35 -9.46
CA ILE A 907 44.62 29.96 -8.20
C ILE A 907 45.82 30.30 -7.32
N GLY A 908 46.91 29.52 -7.35
CA GLY A 908 48.12 29.74 -6.53
C GLY A 908 48.21 28.80 -5.32
N THR A 909 49.39 28.72 -4.72
CA THR A 909 49.67 27.82 -3.59
C THR A 909 48.93 28.27 -2.33
N VAL A 910 48.23 27.33 -1.69
CA VAL A 910 47.60 27.54 -0.38
C VAL A 910 48.59 27.05 0.68
N HIS A 911 49.11 27.98 1.51
CA HIS A 911 50.06 27.66 2.58
C HIS A 911 49.38 27.14 3.84
#